data_AF-A0AAE0KWY3-F1
#
_entry.id   AF-A0AAE0KWY3-F1
#
_cell.length_a   1.000
_cell.length_b   1.000
_cell.length_c   1.000
_cell.angle_alpha   90.00
_cell.angle_beta   90.00
_cell.angle_gamma   90.00
#
_symmetry.space_group_name_H-M   'P 1'
#
loop_
_entity.id
_entity.type
_entity.pdbx_description
1 polymer ?
#
loop_
_entity_poly.entity_id
_entity_poly.type
_entity_poly.pdbx_seq_one_letter_code
_entity_poly.pdbx_strand_id
1 'polypeptide(L)'
;MIALFTFYAVVSVESTHIEQRESPSFEDLDVDGDGNITLLEFNMWHLRKTSVPSTLAFMRSAEEYLTLGVSAENRSLEHNAQRIGTRRGERSVARTLGEDVVREGGGQLFAPPRILESRVANAHVHIVDPIPTNAAAHLAAALGEAHVVNITLHVNASLTADVLLSPVTRHVDVRGSCGANDGLCEVHGRGEFSLFFVDTGGELHLEALTLRSAFAVDGAALMLAPYSTAVLTGCTVKGGYASSSGGAVFCSAFSSLSLRGNTSLNGNVARDRGGGIYVAAGGAVTMHDSVEVRGNHAAARGGGVYAEGASLSLSGVVHIVNNSAGAFGGGVACEAGCAMVLGESLMLSDNTAAGGGGVYLCSNASLAVLSSAAVGHNTARSTGEGAGHGGGIYATNHSRVLLHGAVEQNFAEGRGGGIHVSNSAMVTVELAGSVQGNGAIAGGGGVCGEDAAGRISVRQGGRVRSNFVAEQGGGIFSEGAASEVLVADGGNISDNVAGGEGGGIFISGGSVGIWNGSTVSYNRAGISDVYSGDGGGIFISGASGSAGRSAAMISGGCKLLGNVAARCGGAVAAGSHASVAVTNHSSLLENVAAGGTGGAVHAGEGCHVGLSGSTELLENMAEGNGGAVALVEGANLAVERGCMLSQNVANGHGGAVSVTGAGAVEVTHATVVLNKALGSGGALHLVNGALLRLEGGAVAGNEAQVNAGGAYAYNGADVRLSGANVSGNLAVGYGGGIYAGKGSSLVLDNGTTVAGNTAKGFAGGIRLYLDVLCTIEGGSLVAYNVAFRGGGGIGAELSSAIVMRHGSAVEYNRADTFGGGAFSRSPEPALVHHVLTRQMLPVILDDSRSPAGVPEPSPPLAGQSFAPHAAS
;
A
#
# COMPACT_ATOMS: atom_id res chain seq x y z
N MET A 1 -15.57 -15.13 -21.13
CA MET A 1 -15.78 -15.46 -22.56
C MET A 1 -15.63 -14.18 -23.39
N ILE A 2 -14.50 -14.11 -24.11
CA ILE A 2 -14.25 -13.55 -25.47
C ILE A 2 -14.80 -12.16 -25.86
N ALA A 3 -13.87 -11.36 -26.43
CA ALA A 3 -13.96 -10.22 -27.36
C ALA A 3 -14.11 -8.80 -26.75
N LEU A 4 -13.39 -7.76 -27.18
CA LEU A 4 -12.34 -7.60 -28.20
C LEU A 4 -11.62 -6.26 -27.94
N PHE A 5 -10.32 -6.22 -28.22
CA PHE A 5 -9.47 -5.02 -28.28
C PHE A 5 -9.87 -4.10 -29.44
N THR A 6 -9.84 -2.78 -29.22
CA THR A 6 -9.70 -1.79 -30.30
C THR A 6 -8.72 -0.69 -29.86
N PHE A 7 -7.59 -0.61 -30.56
CA PHE A 7 -6.60 0.47 -30.49
C PHE A 7 -7.18 1.75 -31.13
N TYR A 8 -7.01 2.91 -30.48
CA TYR A 8 -7.08 4.21 -31.14
C TYR A 8 -5.74 4.92 -30.97
N ALA A 9 -5.04 5.10 -32.08
CA ALA A 9 -3.99 6.10 -32.23
C ALA A 9 -4.66 7.45 -32.49
N VAL A 10 -4.38 8.44 -31.65
CA VAL A 10 -4.67 9.85 -31.94
C VAL A 10 -3.34 10.57 -32.03
N VAL A 11 -2.98 10.90 -33.26
CA VAL A 11 -1.98 11.90 -33.61
C VAL A 11 -2.59 13.26 -33.32
N SER A 12 -1.99 14.04 -32.43
CA SER A 12 -2.24 15.46 -32.28
C SER A 12 -0.92 16.20 -32.48
N VAL A 13 -0.95 17.05 -33.50
CA VAL A 13 0.09 17.98 -33.93
C VAL A 13 -0.13 19.32 -33.22
N GLU A 14 0.97 20.07 -33.07
CA GLU A 14 1.10 21.50 -32.71
C GLU A 14 1.04 21.89 -31.23
N SER A 15 2.20 22.27 -30.68
CA SER A 15 2.57 23.69 -30.63
C SER A 15 4.01 23.86 -30.16
N THR A 16 4.81 24.49 -31.02
CA THR A 16 6.16 24.98 -30.74
C THR A 16 6.09 26.19 -29.82
N HIS A 17 6.70 26.11 -28.64
CA HIS A 17 7.18 27.27 -27.92
C HIS A 17 8.70 27.17 -27.76
N ILE A 18 9.36 28.11 -28.44
CA ILE A 18 10.78 28.42 -28.31
C ILE A 18 10.91 29.31 -27.08
N GLU A 19 11.59 28.85 -26.05
CA GLU A 19 12.25 29.73 -25.09
C GLU A 19 13.72 29.34 -24.90
N GLN A 20 14.52 30.39 -24.82
CA GLN A 20 15.96 30.46 -24.94
C GLN A 20 16.65 29.69 -23.80
N ARG A 21 17.57 28.78 -24.14
CA ARG A 21 18.58 28.30 -23.19
C ARG A 21 19.81 29.16 -23.31
N GLU A 22 20.09 29.87 -22.23
CA GLU A 22 21.37 30.52 -21.94
C GLU A 22 22.49 29.48 -21.85
N SER A 23 23.64 29.86 -22.39
CA SER A 23 24.92 29.17 -22.35
C SER A 23 25.54 29.21 -20.94
N PRO A 24 26.06 28.09 -20.40
CA PRO A 24 26.95 28.14 -19.25
C PRO A 24 28.38 28.51 -19.70
N SER A 25 28.90 29.56 -19.09
CA SER A 25 30.30 29.97 -19.09
C SER A 25 31.19 28.94 -18.38
N PHE A 26 32.33 28.65 -18.99
CA PHE A 26 33.45 27.92 -18.37
C PHE A 26 34.20 28.85 -17.43
N GLU A 27 34.35 28.48 -16.16
CA GLU A 27 35.45 28.94 -15.28
C GLU A 27 35.69 27.90 -14.16
N ASP A 28 36.98 27.72 -13.86
CA ASP A 28 37.61 27.06 -12.71
C ASP A 28 37.77 25.52 -12.67
N LEU A 29 38.92 25.09 -13.21
CA LEU A 29 39.63 23.86 -12.86
C LEU A 29 40.54 24.15 -11.66
N ASP A 30 40.25 23.50 -10.53
CA ASP A 30 41.08 23.54 -9.31
C ASP A 30 42.20 22.48 -9.43
N VAL A 31 43.44 22.89 -9.14
CA VAL A 31 44.65 22.06 -9.19
C VAL A 31 45.07 21.79 -7.74
N ASP A 32 45.11 20.53 -7.34
CA ASP A 32 45.54 20.17 -5.99
C ASP A 32 47.07 20.20 -5.83
N GLY A 33 47.49 20.50 -4.60
CA GLY A 33 48.84 20.89 -4.20
C GLY A 33 49.96 19.85 -4.36
N ASP A 34 49.71 18.75 -5.06
CA ASP A 34 50.70 17.71 -5.37
C ASP A 34 50.95 17.54 -6.89
N GLY A 35 50.39 18.40 -7.74
CA GLY A 35 50.86 18.60 -9.12
C GLY A 35 50.61 17.44 -10.10
N ASN A 36 49.56 16.62 -9.90
CA ASN A 36 49.20 15.54 -10.81
C ASN A 36 47.96 15.88 -11.66
N ILE A 37 48.15 16.00 -12.97
CA ILE A 37 47.08 16.07 -13.98
C ILE A 37 46.98 14.68 -14.63
N THR A 38 45.88 13.97 -14.40
CA THR A 38 45.66 12.65 -15.02
C THR A 38 44.81 12.81 -16.28
N LEU A 39 45.42 12.59 -17.45
CA LEU A 39 44.77 12.54 -18.75
C LEU A 39 43.87 11.29 -18.87
N LEU A 40 42.61 11.47 -19.27
CA LEU A 40 41.76 10.41 -19.81
C LEU A 40 41.72 10.55 -21.35
N GLU A 41 42.32 9.57 -22.02
CA GLU A 41 42.31 9.41 -23.47
C GLU A 41 40.88 9.18 -23.99
N PHE A 42 40.38 10.14 -24.79
CA PHE A 42 39.25 9.93 -25.70
C PHE A 42 39.81 9.65 -27.09
N ASN A 43 39.78 8.38 -27.51
CA ASN A 43 39.97 7.97 -28.89
C ASN A 43 38.61 7.77 -29.56
N MET A 44 38.23 8.65 -30.49
CA MET A 44 37.47 8.27 -31.69
C MET A 44 37.56 9.35 -32.78
N TRP A 45 38.28 9.02 -33.85
CA TRP A 45 38.17 9.65 -35.17
C TRP A 45 37.94 8.53 -36.19
N HIS A 46 36.75 8.44 -36.79
CA HIS A 46 36.59 8.81 -38.21
C HIS A 46 35.13 8.67 -38.71
N LEU A 47 34.67 9.76 -39.31
CA LEU A 47 33.51 9.87 -40.19
C LEU A 47 33.63 8.98 -41.43
N ARG A 48 32.52 8.35 -41.85
CA ARG A 48 31.95 8.52 -43.20
C ARG A 48 30.42 8.44 -43.17
N LYS A 49 29.77 9.53 -43.57
CA LYS A 49 28.37 9.60 -44.02
C LYS A 49 28.30 9.08 -45.46
N THR A 50 27.27 8.29 -45.78
CA THR A 50 26.42 8.51 -46.97
C THR A 50 25.12 7.69 -46.90
N SER A 51 24.00 8.42 -46.93
CA SER A 51 22.70 8.13 -47.58
C SER A 51 21.85 6.90 -47.20
N VAL A 52 20.73 7.20 -46.53
CA VAL A 52 19.36 6.60 -46.61
C VAL A 52 18.68 7.16 -47.90
N PRO A 53 17.64 6.60 -48.57
CA PRO A 53 16.51 5.75 -48.12
C PRO A 53 16.27 4.47 -48.97
N SER A 54 15.48 3.46 -48.61
CA SER A 54 14.04 3.47 -48.34
C SER A 54 13.54 2.05 -47.98
N THR A 55 12.66 1.97 -46.98
CA THR A 55 11.37 1.24 -46.95
C THR A 55 11.26 -0.26 -47.31
N LEU A 56 10.68 -0.99 -46.34
CA LEU A 56 9.74 -2.12 -46.46
C LEU A 56 10.18 -3.48 -47.07
N ALA A 57 9.92 -4.50 -46.25
CA ALA A 57 9.45 -5.85 -46.58
C ALA A 57 10.48 -7.00 -46.79
N PHE A 58 10.58 -7.79 -45.73
CA PHE A 58 10.38 -9.25 -45.68
C PHE A 58 11.19 -10.16 -46.62
N MET A 59 11.96 -11.08 -46.02
CA MET A 59 11.89 -12.51 -46.37
C MET A 59 12.17 -13.40 -45.14
N ARG A 60 11.17 -14.20 -44.77
CA ARG A 60 11.37 -15.55 -44.25
C ARG A 60 11.07 -16.53 -45.39
N SER A 61 11.71 -17.69 -45.26
CA SER A 61 11.53 -18.98 -45.94
C SER A 61 11.98 -19.10 -47.38
N ALA A 62 13.09 -19.83 -47.53
CA ALA A 62 13.52 -20.55 -48.70
C ALA A 62 12.82 -21.93 -48.79
N GLU A 63 13.06 -22.60 -49.93
CA GLU A 63 12.55 -23.88 -50.45
C GLU A 63 11.26 -23.80 -51.30
N GLU A 64 11.14 -24.37 -52.50
CA GLU A 64 12.07 -24.76 -53.57
C GLU A 64 11.21 -25.10 -54.82
N TYR A 65 11.76 -24.88 -56.02
CA TYR A 65 11.47 -25.49 -57.35
C TYR A 65 10.04 -25.69 -57.93
N LEU A 66 9.81 -24.99 -59.07
CA LEU A 66 9.08 -25.31 -60.32
C LEU A 66 8.21 -26.60 -60.36
N THR A 67 6.99 -26.65 -60.92
CA THR A 67 6.55 -26.15 -62.24
C THR A 67 5.01 -26.29 -62.42
N LEU A 68 4.40 -25.31 -63.09
CA LEU A 68 3.24 -25.34 -64.03
C LEU A 68 1.97 -26.16 -63.74
N GLY A 69 0.81 -25.49 -63.79
CA GLY A 69 -0.44 -26.14 -64.26
C GLY A 69 -1.79 -25.63 -63.76
N VAL A 70 -2.18 -24.42 -64.17
CA VAL A 70 -3.53 -24.03 -64.67
C VAL A 70 -4.81 -24.66 -64.03
N SER A 71 -5.55 -23.76 -63.37
CA SER A 71 -7.02 -23.55 -63.40
C SER A 71 -8.02 -24.37 -62.57
N ALA A 72 -8.99 -23.59 -62.09
CA ALA A 72 -10.43 -23.84 -61.95
C ALA A 72 -10.96 -24.41 -60.62
N GLU A 73 -11.60 -23.50 -59.88
CA GLU A 73 -12.95 -23.60 -59.30
C GLU A 73 -13.49 -24.99 -58.92
N ASN A 74 -13.82 -25.21 -57.64
CA ASN A 74 -15.23 -25.11 -57.22
C ASN A 74 -15.45 -25.23 -55.70
N ARG A 75 -16.55 -24.58 -55.29
CA ARG A 75 -17.16 -24.51 -53.94
C ARG A 75 -17.76 -25.88 -53.52
N SER A 76 -17.63 -26.28 -52.26
CA SER A 76 -18.64 -26.22 -51.17
C SER A 76 -19.44 -27.51 -50.91
N LEU A 77 -19.87 -27.62 -49.63
CA LEU A 77 -20.93 -28.44 -49.02
C LEU A 77 -20.43 -29.73 -48.33
N GLU A 78 -20.38 -29.75 -47.00
CA GLU A 78 -21.50 -30.07 -46.06
C GLU A 78 -22.04 -31.50 -46.26
N HIS A 79 -21.92 -32.39 -45.27
CA HIS A 79 -23.00 -32.66 -44.31
C HIS A 79 -22.65 -33.76 -43.29
N ASN A 80 -23.24 -33.62 -42.10
CA ASN A 80 -23.33 -34.58 -41.00
C ASN A 80 -24.11 -35.85 -41.39
N ALA A 81 -23.81 -37.00 -40.78
CA ALA A 81 -24.76 -37.76 -39.94
C ALA A 81 -24.22 -39.14 -39.49
N GLN A 82 -24.15 -39.29 -38.16
CA GLN A 82 -24.71 -40.38 -37.32
C GLN A 82 -24.38 -41.87 -37.64
N ARG A 83 -23.73 -42.60 -36.69
CA ARG A 83 -24.31 -43.43 -35.59
C ARG A 83 -24.97 -44.71 -36.16
N ILE A 84 -24.62 -45.97 -35.82
CA ILE A 84 -24.63 -46.70 -34.53
C ILE A 84 -23.98 -48.08 -34.78
N GLY A 85 -23.28 -48.67 -33.79
CA GLY A 85 -22.90 -50.09 -33.83
C GLY A 85 -21.97 -50.59 -32.71
N THR A 86 -22.48 -50.61 -31.48
CA THR A 86 -21.96 -51.33 -30.28
C THR A 86 -21.58 -52.81 -30.55
N ARG A 87 -20.71 -53.56 -29.85
CA ARG A 87 -20.31 -53.62 -28.42
C ARG A 87 -19.19 -54.68 -28.22
N ARG A 88 -18.34 -54.44 -27.22
CA ARG A 88 -17.67 -55.37 -26.26
C ARG A 88 -16.58 -56.35 -26.69
N GLY A 89 -15.46 -56.31 -25.95
CA GLY A 89 -14.68 -57.50 -25.61
C GLY A 89 -13.22 -57.23 -25.20
N GLU A 90 -12.99 -56.71 -23.99
CA GLU A 90 -11.67 -56.72 -23.33
C GLU A 90 -11.16 -58.15 -23.14
N ARG A 91 -9.85 -58.38 -23.36
CA ARG A 91 -9.01 -59.20 -22.47
C ARG A 91 -7.52 -59.12 -22.85
N SER A 92 -6.73 -58.68 -21.87
CA SER A 92 -5.31 -58.92 -21.70
C SER A 92 -4.97 -60.43 -21.68
N VAL A 93 -3.78 -60.83 -22.13
CA VAL A 93 -2.69 -61.44 -21.32
C VAL A 93 -1.60 -61.99 -22.26
N ALA A 94 -0.37 -61.91 -21.76
CA ALA A 94 0.95 -62.15 -22.33
C ALA A 94 1.30 -63.60 -22.75
N ARG A 95 2.45 -63.68 -23.46
CA ARG A 95 3.39 -64.84 -23.60
C ARG A 95 2.86 -66.01 -24.46
N THR A 96 3.59 -66.71 -25.33
CA THR A 96 5.04 -66.93 -25.52
C THR A 96 5.26 -67.62 -26.89
N LEU A 97 6.44 -67.40 -27.50
CA LEU A 97 7.31 -68.30 -28.30
C LEU A 97 6.74 -69.46 -29.14
N GLY A 98 7.23 -69.58 -30.38
CA GLY A 98 7.22 -70.82 -31.16
C GLY A 98 7.67 -70.64 -32.60
N GLU A 99 8.91 -71.02 -32.89
CA GLU A 99 9.58 -71.08 -34.19
C GLU A 99 8.92 -72.09 -35.16
N ASP A 100 8.93 -71.82 -36.47
CA ASP A 100 9.76 -72.53 -37.47
C ASP A 100 9.25 -72.43 -38.93
N VAL A 101 10.14 -71.86 -39.76
CA VAL A 101 10.58 -72.20 -41.13
C VAL A 101 9.72 -73.13 -42.03
N VAL A 102 9.51 -72.71 -43.30
CA VAL A 102 9.93 -73.41 -44.56
C VAL A 102 9.44 -72.64 -45.83
N ARG A 103 10.42 -72.27 -46.69
CA ARG A 103 10.53 -72.24 -48.20
C ARG A 103 9.27 -72.05 -49.07
N GLU A 104 9.27 -71.51 -50.30
CA GLU A 104 10.22 -70.98 -51.31
C GLU A 104 9.31 -70.38 -52.42
N GLY A 105 9.79 -69.41 -53.21
CA GLY A 105 9.11 -68.98 -54.45
C GLY A 105 9.47 -67.56 -54.89
N GLY A 106 10.30 -67.45 -55.92
CA GLY A 106 11.04 -66.25 -56.31
C GLY A 106 10.34 -65.24 -57.21
N GLY A 107 11.02 -64.11 -57.43
CA GLY A 107 10.62 -63.03 -58.33
C GLY A 107 11.33 -61.71 -58.05
N GLN A 108 12.61 -61.59 -58.44
CA GLN A 108 13.34 -60.32 -58.50
C GLN A 108 12.78 -59.42 -59.61
N LEU A 109 12.56 -58.12 -59.35
CA LEU A 109 13.12 -57.01 -60.14
C LEU A 109 12.80 -55.63 -59.48
N PHE A 110 13.85 -55.01 -58.95
CA PHE A 110 14.16 -53.57 -58.77
C PHE A 110 13.18 -52.58 -58.08
N ALA A 111 13.56 -52.17 -56.86
CA ALA A 111 13.35 -50.84 -56.25
C ALA A 111 14.54 -49.91 -56.63
N PRO A 112 14.54 -48.55 -56.46
CA PRO A 112 14.46 -47.84 -55.16
C PRO A 112 13.81 -46.41 -55.20
N PRO A 113 13.80 -45.59 -54.11
CA PRO A 113 14.17 -45.88 -52.73
C PRO A 113 13.02 -45.78 -51.71
N ARG A 114 13.06 -46.73 -50.78
CA ARG A 114 12.50 -46.64 -49.44
C ARG A 114 13.22 -45.53 -48.67
N ILE A 115 12.46 -44.72 -47.93
CA ILE A 115 12.98 -44.07 -46.72
C ILE A 115 13.18 -45.21 -45.72
N LEU A 116 14.41 -45.71 -45.65
CA LEU A 116 14.88 -46.53 -44.55
C LEU A 116 15.11 -45.59 -43.38
N GLU A 117 14.28 -45.72 -42.34
CA GLU A 117 14.67 -45.38 -40.98
C GLU A 117 16.05 -46.00 -40.74
N SER A 118 17.08 -45.17 -40.68
CA SER A 118 18.36 -45.60 -40.14
C SER A 118 18.11 -45.93 -38.68
N ARG A 119 18.53 -47.14 -38.30
CA ARG A 119 18.66 -47.53 -36.89
C ARG A 119 19.49 -46.45 -36.20
N VAL A 120 18.83 -45.59 -35.44
CA VAL A 120 19.47 -44.66 -34.50
C VAL A 120 20.21 -45.53 -33.50
N ALA A 121 21.51 -45.68 -33.70
CA ALA A 121 22.36 -46.33 -32.72
C ALA A 121 22.44 -45.39 -31.52
N ASN A 122 21.66 -45.68 -30.47
CA ASN A 122 21.85 -45.08 -29.16
C ASN A 122 23.24 -45.52 -28.67
N ALA A 123 24.19 -44.60 -28.59
CA ALA A 123 25.48 -44.87 -28.00
C ALA A 123 25.33 -44.84 -26.48
N HIS A 124 25.47 -45.98 -25.81
CA HIS A 124 25.59 -46.05 -24.36
C HIS A 124 27.08 -46.06 -23.98
N VAL A 125 27.54 -44.99 -23.32
CA VAL A 125 28.90 -44.87 -22.82
C VAL A 125 28.89 -45.04 -21.31
N HIS A 126 29.44 -46.17 -20.83
CA HIS A 126 29.61 -46.44 -19.41
C HIS A 126 31.05 -46.11 -19.00
N ILE A 127 31.20 -45.20 -18.03
CA ILE A 127 32.50 -44.85 -17.43
C ILE A 127 32.52 -45.42 -16.01
N VAL A 128 33.28 -46.50 -15.81
CA VAL A 128 33.41 -47.25 -14.55
C VAL A 128 34.91 -47.41 -14.24
N ASP A 129 35.35 -47.14 -13.00
CA ASP A 129 36.63 -47.56 -12.37
C ASP A 129 37.94 -46.72 -12.57
N PRO A 130 38.98 -46.91 -11.73
CA PRO A 130 39.66 -45.85 -10.99
C PRO A 130 40.72 -45.13 -11.84
N ILE A 131 40.56 -43.82 -12.02
CA ILE A 131 41.51 -42.93 -12.71
C ILE A 131 42.16 -43.57 -13.96
N PRO A 132 41.48 -43.66 -15.11
CA PRO A 132 42.22 -43.49 -16.34
C PRO A 132 42.52 -42.00 -16.45
N THR A 133 43.77 -41.66 -16.65
CA THR A 133 44.28 -40.32 -17.00
C THR A 133 43.54 -39.61 -18.15
N ASN A 134 42.54 -40.25 -18.77
CA ASN A 134 41.76 -39.80 -19.92
C ASN A 134 40.22 -39.86 -19.74
N ALA A 135 39.67 -40.00 -18.53
CA ALA A 135 38.21 -40.03 -18.35
C ALA A 135 37.50 -38.78 -18.93
N ALA A 136 38.11 -37.60 -18.78
CA ALA A 136 37.63 -36.36 -19.41
C ALA A 136 37.72 -36.39 -20.94
N ALA A 137 38.74 -37.02 -21.51
CA ALA A 137 38.86 -37.20 -22.95
C ALA A 137 37.81 -38.19 -23.50
N HIS A 138 37.46 -39.24 -22.75
CA HIS A 138 36.36 -40.13 -23.12
C HIS A 138 35.00 -39.44 -23.06
N LEU A 139 34.76 -38.60 -22.04
CA LEU A 139 33.56 -37.78 -21.98
C LEU A 139 33.53 -36.79 -23.16
N ALA A 140 34.63 -36.10 -23.44
CA ALA A 140 34.74 -35.17 -24.56
C ALA A 140 34.53 -35.87 -25.92
N ALA A 141 35.04 -37.09 -26.10
CA ALA A 141 34.83 -37.90 -27.30
C ALA A 141 33.38 -38.39 -27.43
N ALA A 142 32.79 -38.88 -26.33
CA ALA A 142 31.41 -39.36 -26.29
C ALA A 142 30.41 -38.26 -26.67
N LEU A 143 30.64 -37.03 -26.23
CA LEU A 143 29.85 -35.86 -26.64
C LEU A 143 29.93 -35.56 -28.16
N GLY A 144 30.98 -36.04 -28.84
CA GLY A 144 31.20 -35.87 -30.28
C GLY A 144 30.52 -36.92 -31.18
N GLU A 145 30.12 -38.09 -30.67
CA GLU A 145 29.62 -39.23 -31.46
C GLU A 145 28.09 -39.42 -31.42
N ALA A 146 27.51 -40.13 -32.42
CA ALA A 146 26.11 -40.65 -32.58
C ALA A 146 24.87 -39.75 -32.27
N HIS A 147 23.72 -39.98 -32.95
CA HIS A 147 22.53 -39.10 -32.88
C HIS A 147 21.92 -38.89 -31.47
N VAL A 148 22.04 -39.87 -30.56
CA VAL A 148 21.63 -39.79 -29.14
C VAL A 148 22.71 -40.50 -28.30
N VAL A 149 23.20 -39.84 -27.24
CA VAL A 149 24.27 -40.37 -26.38
C VAL A 149 23.80 -40.46 -24.93
N ASN A 150 23.84 -41.66 -24.37
CA ASN A 150 23.53 -41.91 -22.96
C ASN A 150 24.83 -42.24 -22.21
N ILE A 151 25.23 -41.38 -21.28
CA ILE A 151 26.48 -41.48 -20.52
C ILE A 151 26.15 -41.80 -19.05
N THR A 152 26.71 -42.88 -18.51
CA THR A 152 26.59 -43.21 -17.08
C THR A 152 27.96 -43.18 -16.42
N LEU A 153 28.09 -42.35 -15.38
CA LEU A 153 29.27 -42.22 -14.54
C LEU A 153 29.07 -43.03 -13.25
N HIS A 154 30.01 -43.92 -12.90
CA HIS A 154 29.96 -44.74 -11.68
C HIS A 154 30.90 -44.25 -10.58
N VAL A 155 30.56 -44.60 -9.32
CA VAL A 155 31.26 -44.28 -8.04
C VAL A 155 32.80 -44.25 -8.15
N ASN A 156 33.44 -43.28 -7.50
CA ASN A 156 34.89 -43.03 -7.41
C ASN A 156 35.59 -42.30 -8.58
N ALA A 157 34.85 -41.80 -9.57
CA ALA A 157 35.41 -40.91 -10.58
C ALA A 157 35.08 -39.44 -10.27
N SER A 158 36.02 -38.71 -9.65
CA SER A 158 36.06 -37.24 -9.80
C SER A 158 36.66 -36.94 -11.16
N LEU A 159 35.85 -36.47 -12.10
CA LEU A 159 36.29 -36.16 -13.45
C LEU A 159 36.82 -34.73 -13.46
N THR A 160 38.13 -34.56 -13.48
CA THR A 160 38.74 -33.24 -13.68
C THR A 160 38.76 -32.96 -15.18
N ALA A 161 37.87 -32.09 -15.63
CA ALA A 161 37.89 -31.53 -16.97
C ALA A 161 39.01 -30.48 -17.04
N ASP A 162 40.23 -30.96 -17.24
CA ASP A 162 41.38 -30.14 -17.68
C ASP A 162 41.30 -29.84 -19.19
N VAL A 163 40.35 -30.47 -19.91
CA VAL A 163 40.13 -30.38 -21.36
C VAL A 163 38.71 -29.86 -21.60
N LEU A 164 38.57 -28.92 -22.55
CA LEU A 164 37.27 -28.43 -23.03
C LEU A 164 36.42 -29.61 -23.52
N LEU A 165 35.27 -29.83 -22.88
CA LEU A 165 34.30 -30.82 -23.35
C LEU A 165 33.72 -30.37 -24.70
N SER A 166 33.48 -31.34 -25.60
CA SER A 166 32.88 -31.04 -26.89
C SER A 166 31.49 -30.43 -26.71
N PRO A 167 31.10 -29.42 -27.53
CA PRO A 167 29.75 -28.86 -27.53
C PRO A 167 28.66 -29.93 -27.62
N VAL A 168 27.63 -29.82 -26.79
CA VAL A 168 26.43 -30.67 -26.85
C VAL A 168 25.55 -30.15 -27.98
N THR A 169 25.59 -30.79 -29.14
CA THR A 169 24.83 -30.40 -30.36
C THR A 169 23.57 -31.24 -30.59
N ARG A 170 23.25 -32.15 -29.66
CA ARG A 170 22.18 -33.17 -29.76
C ARG A 170 21.70 -33.57 -28.36
N HIS A 171 20.78 -34.52 -28.27
CA HIS A 171 20.32 -35.05 -26.98
C HIS A 171 21.40 -35.91 -26.30
N VAL A 172 21.78 -35.52 -25.08
CA VAL A 172 22.76 -36.20 -24.23
C VAL A 172 22.21 -36.35 -22.80
N ASP A 173 22.17 -37.59 -22.32
CA ASP A 173 21.92 -37.89 -20.90
C ASP A 173 23.25 -38.18 -20.20
N VAL A 174 23.54 -37.54 -19.05
CA VAL A 174 24.66 -37.85 -18.18
C VAL A 174 24.16 -38.12 -16.76
N ARG A 175 24.36 -39.35 -16.28
CA ARG A 175 23.84 -39.79 -14.98
C ARG A 175 24.97 -40.19 -14.05
N GLY A 176 24.98 -39.63 -12.85
CA GLY A 176 25.78 -40.10 -11.73
C GLY A 176 25.11 -41.30 -11.08
N SER A 177 25.89 -42.36 -10.86
CA SER A 177 25.45 -43.52 -10.07
C SER A 177 26.33 -43.63 -8.83
N CYS A 178 25.78 -43.22 -7.69
CA CYS A 178 26.36 -43.43 -6.37
C CYS A 178 25.78 -44.71 -5.77
N GLY A 179 26.63 -45.73 -5.52
CA GLY A 179 26.28 -46.85 -4.65
C GLY A 179 26.10 -46.35 -3.21
N ALA A 180 25.45 -47.14 -2.37
CA ALA A 180 24.96 -46.80 -1.02
C ALA A 180 25.98 -46.26 0.02
N ASN A 181 27.22 -45.93 -0.37
CA ASN A 181 28.25 -45.31 0.45
C ASN A 181 28.66 -43.96 -0.19
N ASP A 182 28.15 -42.83 0.32
CA ASP A 182 28.64 -41.43 0.31
C ASP A 182 29.54 -40.87 -0.84
N GLY A 183 29.74 -41.56 -1.95
CA GLY A 183 30.60 -41.17 -3.06
C GLY A 183 29.87 -40.24 -4.01
N LEU A 184 30.07 -38.93 -3.87
CA LEU A 184 29.58 -37.93 -4.82
C LEU A 184 30.24 -38.17 -6.20
N CYS A 185 29.43 -38.24 -7.26
CA CYS A 185 29.94 -38.19 -8.63
C CYS A 185 30.24 -36.73 -8.97
N GLU A 186 31.53 -36.35 -8.97
CA GLU A 186 31.96 -34.95 -9.12
C GLU A 186 32.60 -34.69 -10.49
N VAL A 187 32.21 -33.60 -11.14
CA VAL A 187 32.89 -33.06 -12.33
C VAL A 187 33.51 -31.71 -11.96
N HIS A 188 34.82 -31.59 -12.11
CA HIS A 188 35.61 -30.42 -11.72
C HIS A 188 36.10 -29.68 -12.97
N GLY A 189 35.89 -28.37 -13.07
CA GLY A 189 36.52 -27.54 -14.09
C GLY A 189 37.88 -27.01 -13.62
N ARG A 190 38.87 -26.89 -14.51
CA ARG A 190 40.15 -26.19 -14.20
C ARG A 190 40.56 -25.12 -15.20
N GLY A 191 39.76 -24.87 -16.23
CA GLY A 191 40.03 -23.89 -17.29
C GLY A 191 39.14 -22.64 -17.24
N GLU A 192 39.32 -21.75 -18.22
CA GLU A 192 38.53 -20.52 -18.45
C GLU A 192 37.23 -20.75 -19.24
N PHE A 193 36.73 -21.98 -19.27
CA PHE A 193 35.58 -22.40 -20.07
C PHE A 193 34.51 -23.02 -19.20
N SER A 194 33.26 -22.90 -19.65
CA SER A 194 32.12 -23.60 -19.07
C SER A 194 32.35 -25.11 -19.08
N LEU A 195 31.98 -25.79 -17.99
CA LEU A 195 32.08 -27.25 -17.89
C LEU A 195 31.31 -27.95 -19.02
N PHE A 196 30.05 -27.56 -19.22
CA PHE A 196 29.23 -28.00 -20.36
C PHE A 196 28.82 -26.80 -21.20
N PHE A 197 29.10 -26.87 -22.49
CA PHE A 197 28.55 -25.94 -23.49
C PHE A 197 27.49 -26.68 -24.31
N VAL A 198 26.24 -26.23 -24.25
CA VAL A 198 25.13 -26.79 -25.04
C VAL A 198 24.90 -25.87 -26.22
N ASP A 199 25.20 -26.37 -27.42
CA ASP A 199 25.09 -25.61 -28.65
C ASP A 199 23.61 -25.53 -29.12
N THR A 200 23.38 -24.72 -30.15
CA THR A 200 22.07 -24.43 -30.72
C THR A 200 21.32 -25.72 -31.07
N GLY A 201 20.14 -25.92 -30.47
CA GLY A 201 19.31 -27.12 -30.66
C GLY A 201 19.78 -28.36 -29.89
N GLY A 202 20.86 -28.28 -29.12
CA GLY A 202 21.31 -29.33 -28.22
C GLY A 202 20.42 -29.49 -26.99
N GLU A 203 20.41 -30.69 -26.42
CA GLU A 203 19.61 -31.04 -25.24
C GLU A 203 20.48 -31.84 -24.26
N LEU A 204 20.62 -31.34 -23.02
CA LEU A 204 21.47 -31.94 -22.00
C LEU A 204 20.67 -32.30 -20.75
N HIS A 205 20.63 -33.58 -20.39
CA HIS A 205 20.07 -34.02 -19.11
C HIS A 205 21.18 -34.46 -18.17
N LEU A 206 21.24 -33.85 -17.00
CA LEU A 206 22.15 -34.20 -15.92
C LEU A 206 21.36 -34.78 -14.75
N GLU A 207 21.79 -35.93 -14.24
CA GLU A 207 21.14 -36.59 -13.11
C GLU A 207 22.15 -36.97 -12.03
N ALA A 208 21.89 -36.60 -10.76
CA ALA A 208 22.68 -37.00 -9.59
C ALA A 208 24.20 -36.67 -9.66
N LEU A 209 24.53 -35.50 -10.22
CA LEU A 209 25.92 -35.03 -10.37
C LEU A 209 26.25 -33.85 -9.46
N THR A 210 27.50 -33.77 -9.02
CA THR A 210 28.07 -32.56 -8.41
C THR A 210 29.00 -31.88 -9.40
N LEU A 211 28.66 -30.68 -9.86
CA LEU A 211 29.50 -29.83 -10.71
C LEU A 211 30.22 -28.83 -9.82
N ARG A 212 31.56 -28.91 -9.77
CA ARG A 212 32.40 -28.04 -8.95
C ARG A 212 33.30 -27.18 -9.80
N SER A 213 33.43 -25.92 -9.37
CA SER A 213 34.55 -25.03 -9.69
C SER A 213 34.89 -24.97 -11.17
N ALA A 214 34.30 -24.01 -11.85
CA ALA A 214 34.76 -23.59 -13.17
C ALA A 214 34.93 -22.08 -13.15
N PHE A 215 35.94 -21.59 -13.89
CA PHE A 215 36.07 -20.18 -14.22
C PHE A 215 35.60 -20.05 -15.66
N ALA A 216 34.68 -19.16 -15.95
CA ALA A 216 34.28 -18.89 -17.33
C ALA A 216 34.00 -17.40 -17.50
N VAL A 217 33.87 -16.97 -18.75
CA VAL A 217 33.29 -15.65 -19.04
C VAL A 217 31.83 -15.65 -18.60
N ASP A 218 31.06 -16.61 -19.13
CA ASP A 218 29.66 -16.81 -18.77
C ASP A 218 29.40 -18.28 -18.43
N GLY A 219 28.45 -18.54 -17.53
CA GLY A 219 27.93 -19.90 -17.31
C GLY A 219 29.00 -20.89 -16.87
N ALA A 220 29.59 -20.72 -15.69
CA ALA A 220 30.75 -21.50 -15.29
C ALA A 220 30.52 -23.03 -15.36
N ALA A 221 29.37 -23.50 -14.88
CA ALA A 221 29.02 -24.91 -15.00
C ALA A 221 28.35 -25.23 -16.33
N LEU A 222 27.35 -24.43 -16.72
CA LEU A 222 26.59 -24.65 -17.95
C LEU A 222 26.43 -23.35 -18.74
N MET A 223 26.73 -23.41 -20.04
CA MET A 223 26.43 -22.34 -20.98
C MET A 223 25.53 -22.89 -22.09
N LEU A 224 24.30 -22.38 -22.14
CA LEU A 224 23.27 -22.77 -23.10
C LEU A 224 23.24 -21.73 -24.23
N ALA A 225 23.53 -22.16 -25.46
CA ALA A 225 23.37 -21.36 -26.68
C ALA A 225 21.88 -21.16 -27.02
N PRO A 226 21.54 -20.28 -27.97
CA PRO A 226 20.15 -20.04 -28.34
C PRO A 226 19.40 -21.32 -28.74
N TYR A 227 18.12 -21.44 -28.35
CA TYR A 227 17.27 -22.61 -28.65
C TYR A 227 17.76 -23.96 -28.10
N SER A 228 18.70 -23.97 -27.15
CA SER A 228 19.16 -25.19 -26.48
C SER A 228 18.39 -25.47 -25.19
N THR A 229 18.47 -26.71 -24.70
CA THR A 229 17.74 -27.16 -23.51
C THR A 229 18.65 -27.88 -22.52
N ALA A 230 18.44 -27.66 -21.22
CA ALA A 230 19.06 -28.46 -20.18
C ALA A 230 18.09 -28.82 -19.05
N VAL A 231 18.22 -30.05 -18.52
CA VAL A 231 17.46 -30.55 -17.37
C VAL A 231 18.43 -31.07 -16.31
N LEU A 232 18.35 -30.55 -15.10
CA LEU A 232 19.13 -31.02 -13.95
C LEU A 232 18.20 -31.69 -12.95
N THR A 233 18.49 -32.95 -12.60
CA THR A 233 17.72 -33.74 -11.64
C THR A 233 18.64 -34.24 -10.52
N GLY A 234 18.43 -33.81 -9.28
CA GLY A 234 19.30 -34.19 -8.14
C GLY A 234 20.75 -33.72 -8.26
N CYS A 235 21.00 -32.65 -9.01
CA CYS A 235 22.35 -32.15 -9.24
C CYS A 235 22.75 -31.07 -8.22
N THR A 236 24.03 -30.97 -7.88
CA THR A 236 24.58 -29.87 -7.10
C THR A 236 25.60 -29.09 -7.93
N VAL A 237 25.36 -27.81 -8.20
CA VAL A 237 26.31 -26.93 -8.89
C VAL A 237 26.89 -25.95 -7.88
N LYS A 238 28.21 -25.93 -7.69
CA LYS A 238 28.81 -25.08 -6.66
C LYS A 238 30.20 -24.53 -6.95
N GLY A 239 30.46 -23.34 -6.40
CA GLY A 239 31.75 -22.66 -6.48
C GLY A 239 32.13 -22.24 -7.90
N GLY A 240 31.15 -22.07 -8.78
CA GLY A 240 31.35 -21.49 -10.12
C GLY A 240 31.66 -20.00 -10.03
N TYR A 241 32.52 -19.54 -10.92
CA TYR A 241 32.89 -18.13 -11.03
C TYR A 241 32.79 -17.69 -12.50
N ALA A 242 31.93 -16.72 -12.78
CA ALA A 242 31.79 -16.07 -14.07
C ALA A 242 32.37 -14.64 -14.02
N SER A 243 33.28 -14.31 -14.94
CA SER A 243 33.82 -12.95 -15.06
C SER A 243 32.84 -11.96 -15.70
N SER A 244 31.75 -12.46 -16.27
CA SER A 244 30.58 -11.71 -16.75
C SER A 244 29.31 -12.21 -16.03
N SER A 245 28.56 -13.17 -16.59
CA SER A 245 27.20 -13.50 -16.14
C SER A 245 26.93 -14.99 -15.97
N GLY A 246 25.97 -15.35 -15.12
CA GLY A 246 25.57 -16.74 -14.89
C GLY A 246 26.64 -17.52 -14.14
N GLY A 247 26.88 -17.19 -12.87
CA GLY A 247 27.97 -17.77 -12.09
C GLY A 247 27.94 -19.30 -12.01
N ALA A 248 26.76 -19.92 -12.10
CA ALA A 248 26.61 -21.35 -12.38
C ALA A 248 26.13 -21.62 -13.81
N VAL A 249 25.00 -21.00 -14.21
CA VAL A 249 24.35 -21.28 -15.50
C VAL A 249 24.08 -20.00 -16.28
N PHE A 250 24.43 -20.00 -17.56
CA PHE A 250 24.04 -18.94 -18.50
C PHE A 250 23.10 -19.50 -19.57
N CYS A 251 21.90 -18.94 -19.64
CA CYS A 251 20.86 -19.26 -20.61
C CYS A 251 20.77 -18.16 -21.67
N SER A 252 21.18 -18.44 -22.90
CA SER A 252 21.03 -17.52 -24.04
C SER A 252 19.57 -17.41 -24.51
N ALA A 253 19.33 -16.56 -25.50
CA ALA A 253 17.99 -16.25 -25.99
C ALA A 253 17.22 -17.51 -26.43
N PHE A 254 15.96 -17.64 -26.00
CA PHE A 254 15.10 -18.79 -26.31
C PHE A 254 15.62 -20.16 -25.82
N SER A 255 16.63 -20.22 -24.95
CA SER A 255 17.05 -21.47 -24.32
C SER A 255 16.14 -21.84 -23.13
N SER A 256 16.12 -23.12 -22.76
CA SER A 256 15.32 -23.59 -21.64
C SER A 256 16.14 -24.37 -20.61
N LEU A 257 15.89 -24.10 -19.33
CA LEU A 257 16.50 -24.79 -18.19
C LEU A 257 15.41 -25.32 -17.26
N SER A 258 15.50 -26.60 -16.90
CA SER A 258 14.66 -27.21 -15.89
C SER A 258 15.51 -27.73 -14.73
N LEU A 259 15.21 -27.29 -13.51
CA LEU A 259 15.84 -27.76 -12.28
C LEU A 259 14.80 -28.52 -11.46
N ARG A 260 15.14 -29.74 -11.03
CA ARG A 260 14.23 -30.56 -10.23
C ARG A 260 14.89 -31.61 -9.35
N GLY A 261 14.10 -32.23 -8.48
CA GLY A 261 14.44 -33.44 -7.76
C GLY A 261 15.65 -33.29 -6.82
N ASN A 262 15.60 -32.37 -5.86
CA ASN A 262 16.70 -32.04 -4.95
C ASN A 262 17.93 -31.43 -5.67
N THR A 263 17.69 -30.60 -6.69
CA THR A 263 18.77 -29.88 -7.37
C THR A 263 19.14 -28.61 -6.60
N SER A 264 20.43 -28.30 -6.51
CA SER A 264 20.92 -27.14 -5.75
C SER A 264 22.02 -26.37 -6.49
N LEU A 265 21.95 -25.04 -6.47
CA LEU A 265 22.95 -24.12 -7.00
C LEU A 265 23.52 -23.27 -5.85
N ASN A 266 24.75 -23.58 -5.45
CA ASN A 266 25.33 -23.09 -4.19
C ASN A 266 26.64 -22.33 -4.34
N GLY A 267 26.71 -21.11 -3.81
CA GLY A 267 27.98 -20.40 -3.65
C GLY A 267 28.65 -20.02 -4.97
N ASN A 268 27.86 -19.72 -6.00
CA ASN A 268 28.36 -19.32 -7.31
C ASN A 268 28.43 -17.78 -7.40
N VAL A 269 29.37 -17.28 -8.19
CA VAL A 269 29.70 -15.84 -8.26
C VAL A 269 29.71 -15.38 -9.71
N ALA A 270 29.05 -14.26 -9.99
CA ALA A 270 29.13 -13.52 -11.25
C ALA A 270 29.59 -12.08 -11.01
N ARG A 271 30.47 -11.55 -11.86
CA ARG A 271 30.90 -10.14 -11.75
C ARG A 271 29.93 -9.13 -12.37
N ASP A 272 28.88 -9.57 -13.05
CA ASP A 272 27.81 -8.71 -13.52
C ASP A 272 26.43 -9.23 -13.05
N ARG A 273 25.82 -10.17 -13.77
CA ARG A 273 24.42 -10.57 -13.54
C ARG A 273 24.25 -12.07 -13.32
N GLY A 274 23.29 -12.44 -12.47
CA GLY A 274 22.89 -13.84 -12.29
C GLY A 274 23.96 -14.66 -11.57
N GLY A 275 24.13 -14.46 -10.27
CA GLY A 275 25.17 -15.15 -9.50
C GLY A 275 25.01 -16.67 -9.55
N GLY A 276 23.78 -17.16 -9.50
CA GLY A 276 23.45 -18.56 -9.84
C GLY A 276 23.13 -18.72 -11.33
N ILE A 277 22.08 -18.05 -11.80
CA ILE A 277 21.52 -18.24 -13.14
C ILE A 277 21.35 -16.90 -13.85
N TYR A 278 21.78 -16.82 -15.10
CA TYR A 278 21.45 -15.73 -16.02
C TYR A 278 20.52 -16.24 -17.13
N VAL A 279 19.48 -15.48 -17.46
CA VAL A 279 18.51 -15.82 -18.51
C VAL A 279 18.27 -14.63 -19.45
N ALA A 280 18.60 -14.82 -20.72
CA ALA A 280 18.38 -13.84 -21.78
C ALA A 280 16.95 -13.89 -22.36
N ALA A 281 16.64 -12.91 -23.20
CA ALA A 281 15.33 -12.71 -23.83
C ALA A 281 14.75 -13.98 -24.47
N GLY A 282 13.47 -14.26 -24.17
CA GLY A 282 12.75 -15.43 -24.66
C GLY A 282 13.14 -16.75 -23.99
N GLY A 283 14.15 -16.75 -23.11
CA GLY A 283 14.54 -17.94 -22.34
C GLY A 283 13.47 -18.34 -21.31
N ALA A 284 13.55 -19.58 -20.85
CA ALA A 284 12.63 -20.12 -19.85
C ALA A 284 13.38 -20.91 -18.76
N VAL A 285 13.10 -20.61 -17.49
CA VAL A 285 13.58 -21.41 -16.36
C VAL A 285 12.40 -21.96 -15.59
N THR A 286 12.42 -23.27 -15.37
CA THR A 286 11.45 -23.98 -14.54
C THR A 286 12.17 -24.58 -13.33
N MET A 287 11.68 -24.30 -12.13
CA MET A 287 12.17 -24.91 -10.90
C MET A 287 11.01 -25.60 -10.21
N HIS A 288 11.12 -26.90 -9.99
CA HIS A 288 10.07 -27.65 -9.29
C HIS A 288 10.61 -28.86 -8.56
N ASP A 289 9.80 -29.48 -7.69
CA ASP A 289 10.15 -30.71 -6.97
C ASP A 289 11.47 -30.63 -6.19
N SER A 290 11.57 -29.69 -5.23
CA SER A 290 12.73 -29.50 -4.33
C SER A 290 13.95 -28.93 -5.06
N VAL A 291 14.02 -27.60 -5.15
CA VAL A 291 15.16 -26.86 -5.70
C VAL A 291 15.66 -25.82 -4.70
N GLU A 292 16.98 -25.69 -4.54
CA GLU A 292 17.60 -24.67 -3.71
C GLU A 292 18.62 -23.83 -4.49
N VAL A 293 18.41 -22.51 -4.59
CA VAL A 293 19.38 -21.55 -5.12
C VAL A 293 19.89 -20.73 -3.95
N ARG A 294 21.12 -21.00 -3.51
CA ARG A 294 21.62 -20.45 -2.25
C ARG A 294 23.03 -19.90 -2.28
N GLY A 295 23.24 -18.82 -1.51
CA GLY A 295 24.59 -18.31 -1.27
C GLY A 295 25.27 -17.76 -2.51
N ASN A 296 24.52 -17.48 -3.58
CA ASN A 296 25.08 -16.99 -4.82
C ASN A 296 25.23 -15.47 -4.78
N HIS A 297 26.21 -14.95 -5.53
CA HIS A 297 26.55 -13.53 -5.52
C HIS A 297 26.68 -12.97 -6.93
N ALA A 298 26.04 -11.83 -7.19
CA ALA A 298 26.24 -11.03 -8.40
C ALA A 298 26.74 -9.63 -8.03
N ALA A 299 27.75 -9.09 -8.72
CA ALA A 299 28.20 -7.74 -8.40
C ALA A 299 27.16 -6.66 -8.79
N ALA A 300 26.32 -6.90 -9.81
CA ALA A 300 25.28 -5.97 -10.22
C ALA A 300 23.87 -6.46 -9.85
N ARG A 301 23.31 -7.44 -10.57
CA ARG A 301 21.87 -7.78 -10.45
C ARG A 301 21.58 -9.28 -10.41
N GLY A 302 20.57 -9.67 -9.64
CA GLY A 302 20.10 -11.06 -9.58
C GLY A 302 21.11 -11.98 -8.90
N GLY A 303 21.28 -11.85 -7.58
CA GLY A 303 22.25 -12.63 -6.83
C GLY A 303 22.03 -14.14 -6.99
N GLY A 304 20.78 -14.59 -6.91
CA GLY A 304 20.38 -15.94 -7.28
C GLY A 304 20.12 -16.05 -8.78
N VAL A 305 19.15 -15.31 -9.29
CA VAL A 305 18.69 -15.38 -10.69
C VAL A 305 18.56 -13.98 -11.30
N TYR A 306 19.10 -13.78 -12.49
CA TYR A 306 18.81 -12.63 -13.34
C TYR A 306 18.05 -13.10 -14.59
N ALA A 307 16.98 -12.40 -14.95
CA ALA A 307 16.15 -12.72 -16.11
C ALA A 307 15.71 -11.46 -16.85
N GLU A 308 15.99 -11.41 -18.15
CA GLU A 308 15.62 -10.30 -19.05
C GLU A 308 14.70 -10.82 -20.15
N GLY A 309 13.49 -10.27 -20.27
CA GLY A 309 12.52 -10.69 -21.31
C GLY A 309 12.21 -12.19 -21.32
N ALA A 310 12.38 -12.85 -20.20
CA ALA A 310 12.31 -14.31 -20.04
C ALA A 310 11.09 -14.73 -19.18
N SER A 311 10.87 -16.04 -19.07
CA SER A 311 9.85 -16.61 -18.18
C SER A 311 10.48 -17.42 -17.05
N LEU A 312 10.05 -17.14 -15.82
CA LEU A 312 10.45 -17.86 -14.62
C LEU A 312 9.22 -18.50 -13.97
N SER A 313 9.17 -19.83 -13.94
CA SER A 313 8.10 -20.57 -13.28
C SER A 313 8.68 -21.42 -12.16
N LEU A 314 8.34 -21.08 -10.92
CA LEU A 314 8.85 -21.75 -9.74
C LEU A 314 7.65 -22.34 -8.98
N SER A 315 7.61 -23.65 -8.79
CA SER A 315 6.47 -24.34 -8.17
C SER A 315 6.87 -25.51 -7.29
N GLY A 316 6.07 -25.80 -6.27
CA GLY A 316 6.43 -26.78 -5.26
C GLY A 316 7.52 -26.23 -4.33
N VAL A 317 8.22 -27.14 -3.65
CA VAL A 317 9.26 -26.76 -2.67
C VAL A 317 10.46 -26.16 -3.41
N VAL A 318 10.53 -24.83 -3.45
CA VAL A 318 11.63 -24.08 -4.06
C VAL A 318 12.10 -23.01 -3.09
N HIS A 319 13.41 -22.96 -2.85
CA HIS A 319 14.04 -22.02 -1.94
C HIS A 319 15.10 -21.19 -2.66
N ILE A 320 14.90 -19.87 -2.72
CA ILE A 320 15.93 -18.92 -3.18
C ILE A 320 16.39 -18.15 -1.95
N VAL A 321 17.53 -18.57 -1.39
CA VAL A 321 17.92 -18.16 -0.03
C VAL A 321 19.36 -17.68 0.12
N ASN A 322 19.60 -16.69 0.97
CA ASN A 322 20.96 -16.21 1.27
C ASN A 322 21.76 -15.76 0.03
N ASN A 323 21.09 -15.29 -1.03
CA ASN A 323 21.77 -14.75 -2.21
C ASN A 323 21.98 -13.23 -2.06
N SER A 324 22.97 -12.71 -2.76
CA SER A 324 23.32 -11.29 -2.67
C SER A 324 23.62 -10.64 -4.02
N ALA A 325 23.20 -9.39 -4.19
CA ALA A 325 23.53 -8.57 -5.34
C ALA A 325 24.10 -7.22 -4.90
N GLY A 326 25.08 -6.67 -5.62
CA GLY A 326 25.63 -5.35 -5.30
C GLY A 326 24.67 -4.19 -5.62
N ALA A 327 23.76 -4.34 -6.58
CA ALA A 327 22.76 -3.33 -6.93
C ALA A 327 21.32 -3.82 -6.70
N PHE A 328 20.79 -4.74 -7.51
CA PHE A 328 19.35 -5.02 -7.48
C PHE A 328 19.00 -6.51 -7.49
N GLY A 329 17.96 -6.90 -6.74
CA GLY A 329 17.41 -8.26 -6.78
C GLY A 329 18.37 -9.26 -6.12
N GLY A 330 18.48 -9.24 -4.79
CA GLY A 330 19.40 -10.12 -4.08
C GLY A 330 19.09 -11.59 -4.35
N GLY A 331 17.80 -11.94 -4.34
CA GLY A 331 17.31 -13.24 -4.79
C GLY A 331 17.16 -13.27 -6.32
N VAL A 332 16.23 -12.46 -6.84
CA VAL A 332 15.87 -12.46 -8.27
C VAL A 332 15.76 -11.04 -8.83
N ALA A 333 16.28 -10.82 -10.03
CA ALA A 333 16.05 -9.61 -10.81
C ALA A 333 15.36 -9.96 -12.14
N CYS A 334 14.22 -9.32 -12.41
CA CYS A 334 13.38 -9.51 -13.59
C CYS A 334 13.23 -8.20 -14.36
N GLU A 335 13.60 -8.20 -15.64
CA GLU A 335 13.64 -7.00 -16.46
C GLU A 335 13.01 -7.21 -17.85
N ALA A 336 12.72 -6.10 -18.55
CA ALA A 336 12.34 -6.07 -19.96
C ALA A 336 11.17 -7.00 -20.31
N GLY A 337 10.07 -6.93 -19.55
CA GLY A 337 8.89 -7.76 -19.78
C GLY A 337 8.99 -9.19 -19.23
N CYS A 338 10.00 -9.50 -18.42
CA CYS A 338 10.11 -10.79 -17.75
C CYS A 338 8.85 -11.09 -16.89
N ALA A 339 8.36 -12.33 -16.97
CA ALA A 339 7.23 -12.81 -16.17
C ALA A 339 7.70 -13.87 -15.18
N MET A 340 7.49 -13.61 -13.89
CA MET A 340 7.82 -14.53 -12.80
C MET A 340 6.56 -14.96 -12.04
N VAL A 341 6.42 -16.27 -11.82
CA VAL A 341 5.37 -16.85 -10.98
C VAL A 341 6.00 -17.63 -9.83
N LEU A 342 5.65 -17.25 -8.60
CA LEU A 342 5.99 -17.98 -7.39
C LEU A 342 4.79 -18.82 -6.97
N GLY A 343 4.91 -20.13 -7.17
CA GLY A 343 3.90 -21.14 -6.84
C GLY A 343 3.93 -21.59 -5.37
N GLU A 344 3.08 -22.55 -5.06
CA GLU A 344 2.85 -23.02 -3.69
C GLU A 344 4.13 -23.56 -3.03
N SER A 345 4.30 -23.29 -1.72
CA SER A 345 5.42 -23.75 -0.88
C SER A 345 6.80 -23.21 -1.29
N LEU A 346 6.82 -22.05 -1.95
CA LEU A 346 8.04 -21.35 -2.30
C LEU A 346 8.44 -20.32 -1.24
N MET A 347 9.72 -20.27 -0.91
CA MET A 347 10.29 -19.21 -0.07
C MET A 347 11.45 -18.50 -0.76
N LEU A 348 11.34 -17.17 -0.87
CA LEU A 348 12.43 -16.29 -1.26
C LEU A 348 12.84 -15.49 -0.03
N SER A 349 13.97 -15.87 0.59
CA SER A 349 14.33 -15.36 1.93
C SER A 349 15.80 -15.17 2.21
N ASP A 350 16.11 -14.33 3.20
CA ASP A 350 17.49 -14.00 3.60
C ASP A 350 18.36 -13.43 2.48
N ASN A 351 17.75 -12.86 1.42
CA ASN A 351 18.50 -12.28 0.32
C ASN A 351 18.79 -10.80 0.57
N THR A 352 19.91 -10.32 0.03
CA THR A 352 20.39 -8.94 0.28
C THR A 352 20.79 -8.22 -1.01
N ALA A 353 20.34 -6.99 -1.21
CA ALA A 353 20.79 -6.11 -2.31
C ALA A 353 20.73 -4.63 -1.92
N ALA A 354 21.15 -3.73 -2.82
CA ALA A 354 20.93 -2.29 -2.62
C ALA A 354 19.45 -1.91 -2.74
N GLY A 355 18.73 -2.55 -3.66
CA GLY A 355 17.29 -2.43 -3.80
C GLY A 355 16.66 -3.74 -4.25
N GLY A 356 15.43 -4.01 -3.81
CA GLY A 356 14.80 -5.31 -4.07
C GLY A 356 15.59 -6.44 -3.40
N GLY A 357 15.73 -6.41 -2.07
CA GLY A 357 16.52 -7.39 -1.34
C GLY A 357 16.16 -8.82 -1.71
N GLY A 358 14.86 -9.09 -1.82
CA GLY A 358 14.34 -10.33 -2.41
C GLY A 358 14.26 -10.26 -3.93
N VAL A 359 13.37 -9.40 -4.45
CA VAL A 359 13.04 -9.31 -5.87
C VAL A 359 13.15 -7.88 -6.40
N TYR A 360 13.73 -7.72 -7.58
CA TYR A 360 13.68 -6.49 -8.35
C TYR A 360 12.91 -6.70 -9.67
N LEU A 361 12.02 -5.75 -10.02
CA LEU A 361 11.21 -5.75 -11.23
C LEU A 361 11.37 -4.41 -11.96
N CYS A 362 11.72 -4.45 -13.25
CA CYS A 362 11.86 -3.24 -14.06
C CYS A 362 11.39 -3.43 -15.50
N SER A 363 10.97 -2.34 -16.14
CA SER A 363 10.64 -2.27 -17.57
C SER A 363 9.57 -3.27 -17.98
N ASN A 364 8.35 -3.10 -17.46
CA ASN A 364 7.17 -3.94 -17.70
C ASN A 364 7.29 -5.39 -17.19
N ALA A 365 8.20 -5.67 -16.25
CA ALA A 365 8.28 -6.98 -15.63
C ALA A 365 7.05 -7.26 -14.74
N SER A 366 6.75 -8.54 -14.52
CA SER A 366 5.61 -8.94 -13.69
C SER A 366 5.95 -10.06 -12.72
N LEU A 367 5.35 -9.96 -11.53
CA LEU A 367 5.45 -10.96 -10.47
C LEU A 367 4.06 -11.33 -9.97
N ALA A 368 3.75 -12.61 -9.98
CA ALA A 368 2.62 -13.19 -9.25
C ALA A 368 3.13 -14.05 -8.09
N VAL A 369 2.76 -13.68 -6.86
CA VAL A 369 3.02 -14.46 -5.64
C VAL A 369 1.73 -15.20 -5.28
N LEU A 370 1.67 -16.49 -5.58
CA LEU A 370 0.47 -17.30 -5.37
C LEU A 370 0.30 -17.68 -3.90
N SER A 371 -0.89 -18.19 -3.56
CA SER A 371 -1.21 -18.64 -2.22
C SER A 371 -0.16 -19.62 -1.69
N SER A 372 0.26 -19.44 -0.44
CA SER A 372 1.32 -20.23 0.23
C SER A 372 2.75 -20.01 -0.30
N ALA A 373 2.98 -19.04 -1.19
CA ALA A 373 4.31 -18.53 -1.49
C ALA A 373 4.65 -17.32 -0.60
N ALA A 374 5.93 -17.16 -0.26
CA ALA A 374 6.40 -16.06 0.58
C ALA A 374 7.69 -15.40 0.05
N VAL A 375 7.72 -14.07 0.08
CA VAL A 375 8.93 -13.26 -0.03
C VAL A 375 9.19 -12.66 1.34
N GLY A 376 10.15 -13.18 2.09
CA GLY A 376 10.36 -12.72 3.47
C GLY A 376 11.76 -12.77 4.01
N HIS A 377 12.05 -12.05 5.09
CA HIS A 377 13.39 -11.95 5.69
C HIS A 377 14.47 -11.39 4.75
N ASN A 378 14.08 -10.65 3.71
CA ASN A 378 15.03 -10.05 2.78
C ASN A 378 15.39 -8.62 3.21
N THR A 379 16.59 -8.17 2.84
CA THR A 379 17.15 -6.88 3.25
C THR A 379 17.59 -6.03 2.07
N ALA A 380 17.12 -4.79 2.00
CA ALA A 380 17.66 -3.76 1.10
C ALA A 380 18.55 -2.79 1.89
N ARG A 381 19.80 -2.62 1.45
CA ARG A 381 20.81 -1.76 2.12
C ARG A 381 21.04 -0.48 1.32
N SER A 382 21.35 0.61 2.00
CA SER A 382 21.65 1.91 1.38
C SER A 382 23.08 1.97 0.83
N THR A 383 23.49 0.96 0.07
CA THR A 383 24.80 0.84 -0.56
C THR A 383 24.63 0.72 -2.08
N GLY A 384 25.10 1.69 -2.87
CA GLY A 384 25.02 1.61 -4.34
C GLY A 384 23.75 2.23 -4.94
N GLU A 385 23.43 1.86 -6.20
CA GLU A 385 22.40 2.53 -7.03
C GLU A 385 20.94 2.35 -6.55
N GLY A 386 20.68 1.41 -5.64
CA GLY A 386 19.32 1.04 -5.19
C GLY A 386 18.85 1.69 -3.88
N ALA A 387 19.66 2.57 -3.29
CA ALA A 387 19.37 3.42 -2.12
C ALA A 387 18.52 2.82 -0.98
N GLY A 388 18.58 1.49 -0.78
CA GLY A 388 17.90 0.79 0.30
C GLY A 388 16.40 0.56 0.10
N HIS A 389 15.86 0.62 -1.13
CA HIS A 389 14.42 0.50 -1.36
C HIS A 389 13.93 -0.95 -1.58
N GLY A 390 12.74 -1.28 -1.08
CA GLY A 390 12.08 -2.56 -1.35
C GLY A 390 12.80 -3.74 -0.70
N GLY A 391 12.71 -3.86 0.63
CA GLY A 391 13.39 -4.94 1.36
C GLY A 391 13.01 -6.32 0.80
N GLY A 392 11.72 -6.55 0.59
CA GLY A 392 11.19 -7.71 -0.11
C GLY A 392 11.21 -7.53 -1.63
N ILE A 393 10.44 -6.57 -2.13
CA ILE A 393 10.20 -6.36 -3.56
C ILE A 393 10.42 -4.89 -3.92
N TYR A 394 11.16 -4.62 -4.98
CA TYR A 394 11.22 -3.30 -5.61
C TYR A 394 10.76 -3.40 -7.07
N ALA A 395 9.62 -2.78 -7.40
CA ALA A 395 9.09 -2.68 -8.76
C ALA A 395 9.15 -1.25 -9.30
N THR A 396 9.58 -1.10 -10.55
CA THR A 396 9.64 0.20 -11.24
C THR A 396 9.30 0.08 -12.72
N ASN A 397 9.09 1.22 -13.39
CA ASN A 397 8.87 1.35 -14.84
C ASN A 397 7.75 0.43 -15.36
N HIS A 398 6.50 0.73 -14.96
CA HIS A 398 5.28 0.01 -15.34
C HIS A 398 5.20 -1.47 -14.92
N SER A 399 6.12 -1.92 -14.05
CA SER A 399 6.12 -3.30 -13.55
C SER A 399 4.92 -3.58 -12.63
N ARG A 400 4.52 -4.85 -12.53
CA ARG A 400 3.29 -5.26 -11.83
C ARG A 400 3.57 -6.34 -10.79
N VAL A 401 3.03 -6.14 -9.59
CA VAL A 401 3.05 -7.11 -8.50
C VAL A 401 1.62 -7.52 -8.16
N LEU A 402 1.34 -8.82 -8.23
CA LEU A 402 0.09 -9.44 -7.78
C LEU A 402 0.39 -10.36 -6.58
N LEU A 403 -0.27 -10.10 -5.45
CA LEU A 403 -0.07 -10.86 -4.22
C LEU A 403 -1.35 -11.58 -3.79
N HIS A 404 -1.30 -12.91 -3.84
CA HIS A 404 -2.20 -13.82 -3.14
C HIS A 404 -1.48 -14.51 -1.96
N GLY A 405 -0.15 -14.58 -2.00
CA GLY A 405 0.71 -15.03 -0.91
C GLY A 405 1.17 -13.92 0.03
N ALA A 406 2.35 -14.11 0.65
CA ALA A 406 2.87 -13.22 1.69
C ALA A 406 4.14 -12.46 1.28
N VAL A 407 4.24 -11.20 1.72
CA VAL A 407 5.49 -10.43 1.78
C VAL A 407 5.73 -10.07 3.24
N GLU A 408 6.71 -10.69 3.88
CA GLU A 408 6.81 -10.66 5.34
C GLU A 408 8.20 -10.52 5.93
N GLN A 409 8.34 -9.83 7.06
CA GLN A 409 9.60 -9.74 7.80
C GLN A 409 10.78 -9.21 6.97
N ASN A 410 10.50 -8.39 5.94
CA ASN A 410 11.55 -7.77 5.14
C ASN A 410 11.96 -6.42 5.74
N PHE A 411 13.20 -6.01 5.47
CA PHE A 411 13.75 -4.76 5.99
C PHE A 411 14.38 -3.90 4.88
N ALA A 412 14.07 -2.60 4.89
CA ALA A 412 14.64 -1.61 3.97
C ALA A 412 15.33 -0.49 4.78
N GLU A 413 16.62 -0.23 4.50
CA GLU A 413 17.30 0.95 5.04
C GLU A 413 16.77 2.26 4.41
N GLY A 414 16.11 2.17 3.24
CA GLY A 414 15.37 3.25 2.59
C GLY A 414 13.86 3.15 2.84
N ARG A 415 13.08 3.02 1.76
CA ARG A 415 11.61 2.98 1.77
C ARG A 415 11.03 1.67 1.26
N GLY A 416 9.80 1.34 1.66
CA GLY A 416 9.10 0.14 1.21
C GLY A 416 9.71 -1.12 1.84
N GLY A 417 9.56 -1.28 3.15
CA GLY A 417 10.15 -2.41 3.88
C GLY A 417 9.78 -3.75 3.26
N GLY A 418 8.48 -3.92 2.96
CA GLY A 418 7.99 -5.04 2.16
C GLY A 418 8.14 -4.78 0.67
N ILE A 419 7.47 -3.72 0.18
CA ILE A 419 7.32 -3.45 -1.25
C ILE A 419 7.56 -1.97 -1.54
N HIS A 420 8.36 -1.69 -2.56
CA HIS A 420 8.52 -0.36 -3.13
C HIS A 420 8.04 -0.35 -4.59
N VAL A 421 7.17 0.58 -4.96
CA VAL A 421 6.71 0.80 -6.34
C VAL A 421 7.00 2.23 -6.80
N SER A 422 7.56 2.39 -8.00
CA SER A 422 7.77 3.71 -8.61
C SER A 422 7.57 3.72 -10.13
N ASN A 423 7.57 4.92 -10.75
CA ASN A 423 7.45 5.08 -12.21
C ASN A 423 6.28 4.29 -12.81
N SER A 424 5.07 4.56 -12.31
CA SER A 424 3.81 3.91 -12.72
C SER A 424 3.79 2.38 -12.55
N ALA A 425 4.67 1.81 -11.72
CA ALA A 425 4.53 0.44 -11.25
C ALA A 425 3.30 0.30 -10.32
N MET A 426 2.75 -0.91 -10.25
CA MET A 426 1.52 -1.18 -9.52
C MET A 426 1.65 -2.40 -8.62
N VAL A 427 0.99 -2.34 -7.47
CA VAL A 427 0.83 -3.48 -6.56
C VAL A 427 -0.64 -3.72 -6.27
N THR A 428 -1.04 -4.98 -6.30
CA THR A 428 -2.38 -5.44 -5.91
C THR A 428 -2.24 -6.57 -4.89
N VAL A 429 -2.82 -6.37 -3.71
CA VAL A 429 -2.93 -7.34 -2.64
C VAL A 429 -4.36 -7.82 -2.56
N GLU A 430 -4.60 -9.09 -2.87
CA GLU A 430 -5.95 -9.64 -2.94
C GLU A 430 -6.03 -11.11 -2.52
N LEU A 431 -7.24 -11.64 -2.38
CA LEU A 431 -7.51 -13.05 -2.01
C LEU A 431 -6.79 -13.48 -0.72
N ALA A 432 -6.85 -12.62 0.30
CA ALA A 432 -6.16 -12.78 1.59
C ALA A 432 -4.62 -12.76 1.54
N GLY A 433 -4.01 -12.33 0.43
CA GLY A 433 -2.59 -11.97 0.39
C GLY A 433 -2.24 -10.92 1.45
N SER A 434 -1.00 -10.97 1.93
CA SER A 434 -0.58 -10.17 3.09
C SER A 434 0.78 -9.52 2.93
N VAL A 435 0.86 -8.23 3.28
CA VAL A 435 2.13 -7.51 3.51
C VAL A 435 2.25 -7.28 5.02
N GLN A 436 3.15 -8.01 5.69
CA GLN A 436 3.16 -8.06 7.15
C GLN A 436 4.52 -8.06 7.83
N GLY A 437 4.63 -7.39 8.98
CA GLY A 437 5.85 -7.47 9.79
C GLY A 437 7.08 -6.89 9.11
N ASN A 438 6.91 -6.06 8.08
CA ASN A 438 8.03 -5.47 7.35
C ASN A 438 8.46 -4.15 8.03
N GLY A 439 9.73 -3.82 7.90
CA GLY A 439 10.37 -2.65 8.50
C GLY A 439 11.04 -1.74 7.48
N ALA A 440 10.91 -0.43 7.63
CA ALA A 440 11.69 0.56 6.88
C ALA A 440 12.22 1.68 7.79
N ILE A 441 13.22 2.42 7.32
CA ILE A 441 13.67 3.63 8.02
C ILE A 441 12.89 4.84 7.51
N ALA A 442 12.92 5.12 6.20
CA ALA A 442 12.50 6.44 5.67
C ALA A 442 11.02 6.54 5.24
N GLY A 443 10.30 5.44 5.00
CA GLY A 443 8.92 5.52 4.53
C GLY A 443 8.32 4.18 4.11
N GLY A 444 7.02 3.99 4.35
CA GLY A 444 6.29 2.82 3.85
C GLY A 444 6.79 1.51 4.45
N GLY A 445 6.55 1.29 5.75
CA GLY A 445 7.00 0.08 6.45
C GLY A 445 6.55 -1.19 5.72
N GLY A 446 5.29 -1.22 5.28
CA GLY A 446 4.75 -2.27 4.41
C GLY A 446 4.98 -2.00 2.94
N VAL A 447 4.28 -0.99 2.41
CA VAL A 447 4.27 -0.63 0.98
C VAL A 447 4.60 0.85 0.81
N CYS A 448 5.49 1.17 -0.12
CA CYS A 448 5.79 2.54 -0.53
C CYS A 448 5.48 2.71 -2.02
N GLY A 449 4.78 3.79 -2.37
CA GLY A 449 4.50 4.18 -3.75
C GLY A 449 4.96 5.61 -4.03
N GLU A 450 5.83 5.78 -5.02
CA GLU A 450 6.40 7.08 -5.40
C GLU A 450 6.26 7.34 -6.90
N ASP A 451 6.44 8.60 -7.30
CA ASP A 451 6.31 9.11 -8.66
C ASP A 451 4.92 8.95 -9.30
N ALA A 452 4.72 9.61 -10.44
CA ALA A 452 3.41 9.73 -11.08
C ALA A 452 2.75 8.35 -11.36
N ALA A 453 1.60 8.15 -10.71
CA ALA A 453 0.64 7.05 -10.93
C ALA A 453 1.02 5.68 -10.35
N GLY A 454 1.83 5.63 -9.29
CA GLY A 454 1.92 4.44 -8.45
C GLY A 454 0.52 4.08 -7.90
N ARG A 455 0.02 2.87 -8.21
CA ARG A 455 -1.29 2.40 -7.72
C ARG A 455 -1.10 1.27 -6.73
N ILE A 456 -1.63 1.47 -5.53
CA ILE A 456 -1.63 0.48 -4.47
C ILE A 456 -3.08 0.06 -4.23
N SER A 457 -3.39 -1.21 -4.47
CA SER A 457 -4.73 -1.76 -4.22
C SER A 457 -4.68 -2.87 -3.19
N VAL A 458 -5.49 -2.75 -2.13
CA VAL A 458 -5.70 -3.76 -1.10
C VAL A 458 -7.17 -4.14 -1.12
N ARG A 459 -7.50 -5.32 -1.66
CA ARG A 459 -8.89 -5.69 -1.93
C ARG A 459 -9.20 -7.14 -1.66
N GLN A 460 -10.48 -7.52 -1.67
CA GLN A 460 -10.91 -8.92 -1.56
C GLN A 460 -10.26 -9.64 -0.36
N GLY A 461 -10.30 -9.00 0.81
CA GLY A 461 -9.69 -9.54 2.04
C GLY A 461 -8.15 -9.44 2.14
N GLY A 462 -7.49 -8.77 1.20
CA GLY A 462 -6.05 -8.47 1.26
C GLY A 462 -5.68 -7.64 2.49
N ARG A 463 -4.45 -7.82 3.00
CA ARG A 463 -4.04 -7.28 4.31
C ARG A 463 -2.69 -6.57 4.25
N VAL A 464 -2.59 -5.39 4.87
CA VAL A 464 -1.33 -4.72 5.18
C VAL A 464 -1.28 -4.50 6.68
N ARG A 465 -0.45 -5.28 7.39
CA ARG A 465 -0.52 -5.31 8.84
C ARG A 465 0.78 -5.44 9.59
N SER A 466 0.83 -4.92 10.81
CA SER A 466 1.99 -5.10 11.70
C SER A 466 3.30 -4.61 11.10
N ASN A 467 3.25 -3.67 10.15
CA ASN A 467 4.46 -3.10 9.55
C ASN A 467 4.92 -1.87 10.34
N PHE A 468 6.23 -1.60 10.27
CA PHE A 468 6.89 -0.60 11.08
C PHE A 468 7.76 0.33 10.23
N VAL A 469 7.74 1.63 10.53
CA VAL A 469 8.66 2.60 9.93
C VAL A 469 9.10 3.64 10.94
N ALA A 470 10.36 4.07 10.86
CA ALA A 470 10.89 5.11 11.75
C ALA A 470 10.40 6.52 11.39
N GLU A 471 10.09 6.76 10.11
CA GLU A 471 9.49 7.99 9.60
C GLU A 471 7.99 7.80 9.32
N GLN A 472 7.51 7.90 8.08
CA GLN A 472 6.09 8.05 7.73
C GLN A 472 5.48 6.83 7.03
N GLY A 473 4.17 6.62 7.19
CA GLY A 473 3.42 5.60 6.47
C GLY A 473 3.71 4.18 6.95
N GLY A 474 3.27 3.82 8.16
CA GLY A 474 3.60 2.53 8.78
C GLY A 474 3.17 1.34 7.91
N GLY A 475 1.91 1.35 7.45
CA GLY A 475 1.40 0.36 6.51
C GLY A 475 1.73 0.74 5.08
N ILE A 476 1.20 1.88 4.64
CA ILE A 476 1.31 2.38 3.28
C ILE A 476 1.83 3.82 3.31
N PHE A 477 2.85 4.10 2.52
CA PHE A 477 3.28 5.45 2.17
C PHE A 477 3.02 5.66 0.67
N SER A 478 2.37 6.75 0.30
CA SER A 478 2.15 7.10 -1.10
C SER A 478 2.45 8.59 -1.34
N GLU A 479 3.21 8.87 -2.39
CA GLU A 479 3.56 10.22 -2.80
C GLU A 479 3.31 10.43 -4.31
N GLY A 480 2.86 11.62 -4.70
CA GLY A 480 2.64 12.04 -6.08
C GLY A 480 1.19 12.39 -6.42
N ALA A 481 0.99 13.44 -7.22
CA ALA A 481 -0.36 13.98 -7.52
C ALA A 481 -1.30 13.00 -8.24
N ALA A 482 -0.75 11.99 -8.92
CA ALA A 482 -1.52 10.95 -9.63
C ALA A 482 -1.60 9.62 -8.84
N SER A 483 -1.06 9.56 -7.63
CA SER A 483 -1.01 8.34 -6.84
C SER A 483 -2.37 8.03 -6.21
N GLU A 484 -2.75 6.75 -6.23
CA GLU A 484 -4.05 6.27 -5.72
C GLU A 484 -3.82 5.07 -4.80
N VAL A 485 -4.33 5.20 -3.57
CA VAL A 485 -4.44 4.08 -2.63
C VAL A 485 -5.91 3.66 -2.57
N LEU A 486 -6.19 2.43 -3.02
CA LEU A 486 -7.53 1.85 -3.01
C LEU A 486 -7.59 0.67 -2.03
N VAL A 487 -8.32 0.83 -0.94
CA VAL A 487 -8.69 -0.26 -0.02
C VAL A 487 -10.16 -0.58 -0.25
N ALA A 488 -10.49 -1.78 -0.72
CA ALA A 488 -11.85 -2.13 -1.13
C ALA A 488 -12.24 -3.57 -0.77
N ASP A 489 -13.53 -3.89 -0.81
CA ASP A 489 -14.05 -5.25 -0.76
C ASP A 489 -13.47 -6.09 0.40
N GLY A 490 -13.54 -5.53 1.61
CA GLY A 490 -13.01 -6.15 2.83
C GLY A 490 -11.48 -6.10 2.97
N GLY A 491 -10.80 -5.19 2.26
CA GLY A 491 -9.38 -4.90 2.48
C GLY A 491 -9.12 -4.40 3.91
N ASN A 492 -7.96 -4.77 4.48
CA ASN A 492 -7.65 -4.47 5.88
C ASN A 492 -6.24 -3.87 6.04
N ILE A 493 -6.17 -2.67 6.64
CA ILE A 493 -4.93 -2.00 7.05
C ILE A 493 -4.90 -1.94 8.58
N SER A 494 -4.07 -2.75 9.23
CA SER A 494 -4.14 -2.90 10.69
C SER A 494 -2.82 -3.03 11.42
N ASP A 495 -2.77 -2.59 12.68
CA ASP A 495 -1.63 -2.78 13.57
C ASP A 495 -0.30 -2.21 13.04
N ASN A 496 -0.35 -1.27 12.09
CA ASN A 496 0.86 -0.66 11.54
C ASN A 496 1.31 0.52 12.40
N VAL A 497 2.63 0.76 12.43
CA VAL A 497 3.24 1.75 13.30
C VAL A 497 4.19 2.64 12.52
N ALA A 498 4.00 3.95 12.63
CA ALA A 498 4.89 4.99 12.09
C ALA A 498 5.50 5.82 13.21
N GLY A 499 6.80 6.14 13.08
CA GLY A 499 7.46 7.11 13.96
C GLY A 499 6.95 8.53 13.76
N GLY A 500 6.59 8.90 12.54
CA GLY A 500 5.91 10.14 12.17
C GLY A 500 4.45 9.93 11.82
N GLU A 501 4.01 10.55 10.73
CA GLU A 501 2.61 10.63 10.31
C GLU A 501 2.12 9.38 9.57
N GLY A 502 0.80 9.13 9.61
CA GLY A 502 0.15 8.08 8.84
C GLY A 502 0.50 6.68 9.34
N GLY A 503 0.03 6.33 10.54
CA GLY A 503 0.31 5.01 11.12
C GLY A 503 -0.13 3.87 10.20
N GLY A 504 -1.34 3.96 9.66
CA GLY A 504 -1.85 3.05 8.65
C GLY A 504 -1.43 3.49 7.24
N ILE A 505 -1.87 4.68 6.84
CA ILE A 505 -1.68 5.23 5.49
C ILE A 505 -1.19 6.67 5.58
N PHE A 506 -0.09 6.97 4.89
CA PHE A 506 0.36 8.33 4.61
C PHE A 506 0.20 8.64 3.13
N ILE A 507 -0.40 9.78 2.79
CA ILE A 507 -0.51 10.26 1.42
C ILE A 507 -0.03 11.70 1.29
N SER A 508 0.86 11.93 0.33
CA SER A 508 1.29 13.26 -0.10
C SER A 508 1.05 13.48 -1.59
N GLY A 509 0.03 14.26 -1.92
CA GLY A 509 -0.52 14.30 -3.29
C GLY A 509 -1.30 13.03 -3.63
N GLY A 510 -2.32 13.14 -4.48
CA GLY A 510 -3.16 12.00 -4.86
C GLY A 510 -4.35 11.76 -3.91
N SER A 511 -4.90 10.54 -3.89
CA SER A 511 -6.13 10.22 -3.15
C SER A 511 -6.14 8.83 -2.49
N VAL A 512 -6.91 8.71 -1.40
CA VAL A 512 -7.25 7.42 -0.78
C VAL A 512 -8.74 7.15 -0.86
N GLY A 513 -9.08 5.94 -1.30
CA GLY A 513 -10.43 5.40 -1.25
C GLY A 513 -10.51 4.18 -0.34
N ILE A 514 -11.36 4.21 0.68
CA ILE A 514 -11.69 3.09 1.55
C ILE A 514 -13.15 2.68 1.27
N TRP A 515 -13.38 1.48 0.75
CA TRP A 515 -14.66 1.07 0.17
C TRP A 515 -15.15 -0.29 0.64
N ASN A 516 -16.47 -0.50 0.59
CA ASN A 516 -17.14 -1.81 0.64
C ASN A 516 -16.68 -2.69 1.82
N GLY A 517 -16.97 -2.25 3.04
CA GLY A 517 -16.70 -3.01 4.26
C GLY A 517 -15.22 -3.12 4.64
N SER A 518 -14.35 -2.30 4.05
CA SER A 518 -12.93 -2.29 4.37
C SER A 518 -12.64 -1.66 5.74
N THR A 519 -11.51 -2.03 6.32
CA THR A 519 -11.11 -1.62 7.67
C THR A 519 -9.73 -0.97 7.71
N VAL A 520 -9.61 0.12 8.47
CA VAL A 520 -8.33 0.72 8.88
C VAL A 520 -8.33 0.77 10.41
N SER A 521 -7.61 -0.13 11.07
CA SER A 521 -7.79 -0.33 12.51
C SER A 521 -6.49 -0.52 13.30
N TYR A 522 -6.46 0.01 14.52
CA TYR A 522 -5.36 -0.18 15.47
C TYR A 522 -3.99 0.26 14.94
N ASN A 523 -3.96 1.20 14.00
CA ASN A 523 -2.73 1.78 13.52
C ASN A 523 -2.26 2.93 14.42
N ARG A 524 -0.95 3.12 14.53
CA ARG A 524 -0.35 4.11 15.43
C ARG A 524 0.65 5.01 14.72
N ALA A 525 0.48 6.32 14.86
CA ALA A 525 1.39 7.36 14.37
C ALA A 525 2.12 8.04 15.55
N GLY A 526 3.31 8.57 15.30
CA GLY A 526 4.02 9.43 16.25
C GLY A 526 4.70 8.72 17.41
N ILE A 527 5.28 7.53 17.21
CA ILE A 527 6.12 6.92 18.26
C ILE A 527 7.51 7.57 18.40
N SER A 528 7.88 8.44 17.46
CA SER A 528 9.12 9.23 17.49
C SER A 528 8.82 10.66 17.93
N ASP A 529 9.66 11.19 18.82
CA ASP A 529 9.55 12.58 19.30
C ASP A 529 10.00 13.63 18.25
N VAL A 530 10.50 13.19 17.09
CA VAL A 530 11.05 14.06 16.03
C VAL A 530 9.96 14.61 15.10
N TYR A 531 8.89 13.84 14.87
CA TYR A 531 7.85 14.15 13.90
C TYR A 531 6.54 14.56 14.60
N SER A 532 5.60 15.12 13.84
CA SER A 532 4.36 15.63 14.43
C SER A 532 3.44 14.52 14.92
N GLY A 533 3.45 13.35 14.26
CA GLY A 533 2.72 12.17 14.70
C GLY A 533 1.21 12.20 14.45
N ASP A 534 0.79 12.81 13.34
CA ASP A 534 -0.61 12.93 12.94
C ASP A 534 -1.13 11.72 12.16
N GLY A 535 -2.46 11.51 12.19
CA GLY A 535 -3.13 10.54 11.33
C GLY A 535 -2.81 9.11 11.74
N GLY A 536 -3.34 8.66 12.88
CA GLY A 536 -3.11 7.31 13.38
C GLY A 536 -3.52 6.26 12.34
N GLY A 537 -4.73 6.42 11.78
CA GLY A 537 -5.20 5.66 10.62
C GLY A 537 -4.66 6.20 9.31
N ILE A 538 -5.07 7.42 8.95
CA ILE A 538 -4.79 8.05 7.67
C ILE A 538 -4.25 9.47 7.88
N PHE A 539 -3.14 9.80 7.24
CA PHE A 539 -2.65 11.18 7.10
C PHE A 539 -2.67 11.62 5.64
N ILE A 540 -3.11 12.85 5.39
CA ILE A 540 -3.14 13.50 4.07
C ILE A 540 -2.37 14.82 4.18
N SER A 541 -1.27 15.00 3.45
CA SER A 541 -0.38 16.17 3.63
C SER A 541 -0.93 17.52 3.13
N GLY A 542 -2.08 17.54 2.46
CA GLY A 542 -2.64 18.75 1.84
C GLY A 542 -1.98 19.08 0.50
N ALA A 543 -2.64 19.89 -0.33
CA ALA A 543 -2.10 20.28 -1.64
C ALA A 543 -1.29 21.58 -1.52
N SER A 544 0.02 21.53 -1.73
CA SER A 544 0.82 22.74 -1.97
C SER A 544 0.60 23.22 -3.40
N GLY A 545 -0.37 24.13 -3.59
CA GLY A 545 -0.67 24.74 -4.89
C GLY A 545 -1.88 24.15 -5.62
N SER A 546 -2.20 24.71 -6.79
CA SER A 546 -3.41 24.49 -7.59
C SER A 546 -3.54 23.09 -8.25
N ALA A 547 -2.72 22.12 -7.86
CA ALA A 547 -2.80 20.74 -8.34
C ALA A 547 -3.61 19.88 -7.37
N GLY A 548 -4.86 19.57 -7.73
CA GLY A 548 -5.68 18.46 -7.21
C GLY A 548 -5.78 18.34 -5.68
N ARG A 549 -6.94 18.70 -5.10
CA ARG A 549 -7.21 18.50 -3.67
C ARG A 549 -7.00 17.02 -3.31
N SER A 550 -6.00 16.73 -2.48
CA SER A 550 -5.89 15.40 -1.89
C SER A 550 -7.13 15.08 -1.09
N ALA A 551 -7.64 13.87 -1.28
CA ALA A 551 -8.94 13.47 -0.76
C ALA A 551 -8.89 12.09 -0.12
N ALA A 552 -9.57 11.95 1.02
CA ALA A 552 -9.96 10.67 1.57
C ALA A 552 -11.45 10.46 1.39
N MET A 553 -11.82 9.35 0.75
CA MET A 553 -13.21 8.93 0.62
C MET A 553 -13.40 7.58 1.31
N ILE A 554 -14.24 7.55 2.33
CA ILE A 554 -14.53 6.38 3.17
C ILE A 554 -16.01 6.08 3.02
N SER A 555 -16.37 4.96 2.39
CA SER A 555 -17.76 4.72 1.97
C SER A 555 -18.13 3.23 1.89
N GLY A 556 -19.38 2.91 2.19
CA GLY A 556 -19.95 1.58 1.97
C GLY A 556 -19.67 0.63 3.14
N GLY A 557 -20.01 1.04 4.35
CA GLY A 557 -19.89 0.21 5.56
C GLY A 557 -18.46 0.06 6.08
N CYS A 558 -17.57 1.01 5.76
CA CYS A 558 -16.17 0.93 6.17
C CYS A 558 -15.99 1.30 7.65
N LYS A 559 -14.91 0.80 8.26
CA LYS A 559 -14.58 1.08 9.67
C LYS A 559 -13.18 1.62 9.84
N LEU A 560 -13.07 2.77 10.47
CA LEU A 560 -11.82 3.31 11.01
C LEU A 560 -11.87 3.16 12.54
N LEU A 561 -11.16 2.18 13.08
CA LEU A 561 -11.36 1.70 14.45
C LEU A 561 -10.08 1.74 15.29
N GLY A 562 -10.13 2.37 16.47
CA GLY A 562 -9.07 2.22 17.47
C GLY A 562 -7.70 2.75 17.04
N ASN A 563 -7.64 3.66 16.06
CA ASN A 563 -6.37 4.21 15.59
C ASN A 563 -5.88 5.31 16.52
N VAL A 564 -4.58 5.43 16.69
CA VAL A 564 -3.95 6.33 17.65
C VAL A 564 -2.94 7.24 16.96
N ALA A 565 -3.16 8.55 17.03
CA ALA A 565 -2.20 9.57 16.66
C ALA A 565 -1.54 10.14 17.92
N ALA A 566 -0.24 10.40 17.89
CA ALA A 566 0.43 11.09 18.98
C ALA A 566 -0.01 12.56 19.10
N ARG A 567 -0.41 13.18 18.00
CA ARG A 567 -0.84 14.59 17.98
C ARG A 567 -2.26 14.75 17.47
N CYS A 568 -2.51 14.85 16.17
CA CYS A 568 -3.84 15.15 15.64
C CYS A 568 -4.43 14.02 14.80
N GLY A 569 -5.77 13.91 14.77
CA GLY A 569 -6.49 13.03 13.86
C GLY A 569 -6.23 11.55 14.12
N GLY A 570 -6.83 10.99 15.18
CA GLY A 570 -6.65 9.57 15.50
C GLY A 570 -7.03 8.67 14.33
N ALA A 571 -8.18 8.91 13.71
CA ALA A 571 -8.61 8.20 12.51
C ALA A 571 -8.03 8.83 11.24
N VAL A 572 -8.28 10.13 11.04
CA VAL A 572 -7.86 10.89 9.85
C VAL A 572 -7.30 12.25 10.27
N ALA A 573 -6.11 12.58 9.78
CA ALA A 573 -5.58 13.94 9.82
C ALA A 573 -5.42 14.47 8.40
N ALA A 574 -6.06 15.60 8.12
CA ALA A 574 -6.04 16.26 6.83
C ALA A 574 -5.29 17.60 6.94
N GLY A 575 -4.19 17.72 6.21
CA GLY A 575 -3.45 18.96 6.01
C GLY A 575 -4.19 19.94 5.09
N SER A 576 -3.69 21.17 4.96
CA SER A 576 -4.42 22.29 4.37
C SER A 576 -5.03 22.01 2.99
N HIS A 577 -6.26 22.48 2.79
CA HIS A 577 -7.04 22.39 1.54
C HIS A 577 -7.37 20.96 1.07
N ALA A 578 -7.18 19.94 1.92
CA ALA A 578 -7.63 18.58 1.65
C ALA A 578 -9.15 18.39 1.87
N SER A 579 -9.69 17.29 1.36
CA SER A 579 -11.09 16.89 1.53
C SER A 579 -11.21 15.53 2.23
N VAL A 580 -12.13 15.40 3.18
CA VAL A 580 -12.46 14.14 3.83
C VAL A 580 -13.96 13.91 3.68
N ALA A 581 -14.35 12.77 3.10
CA ALA A 581 -15.74 12.37 2.99
C ALA A 581 -15.94 11.00 3.63
N VAL A 582 -16.87 10.92 4.59
CA VAL A 582 -17.29 9.67 5.24
C VAL A 582 -18.78 9.47 4.97
N THR A 583 -19.12 8.38 4.28
CA THR A 583 -20.47 8.19 3.73
C THR A 583 -20.95 6.75 3.83
N ASN A 584 -22.24 6.53 3.53
CA ASN A 584 -22.83 5.21 3.28
C ASN A 584 -22.57 4.20 4.40
N HIS A 585 -23.06 4.50 5.61
CA HIS A 585 -22.97 3.67 6.81
C HIS A 585 -21.54 3.36 7.27
N SER A 586 -20.58 4.22 6.94
CA SER A 586 -19.21 4.08 7.43
C SER A 586 -19.08 4.66 8.84
N SER A 587 -18.09 4.19 9.59
CA SER A 587 -17.93 4.52 11.01
C SER A 587 -16.48 4.81 11.39
N LEU A 588 -16.30 5.83 12.23
CA LEU A 588 -15.05 6.20 12.89
C LEU A 588 -15.24 5.98 14.39
N LEU A 589 -14.61 4.93 14.91
CA LEU A 589 -14.88 4.37 16.23
C LEU A 589 -13.61 4.37 17.07
N GLU A 590 -13.69 4.81 18.32
CA GLU A 590 -12.64 4.62 19.34
C GLU A 590 -11.25 5.18 18.95
N ASN A 591 -11.20 6.19 18.06
CA ASN A 591 -9.93 6.75 17.61
C ASN A 591 -9.43 7.81 18.60
N VAL A 592 -8.11 7.87 18.78
CA VAL A 592 -7.46 8.68 19.82
C VAL A 592 -6.43 9.62 19.22
N ALA A 593 -6.55 10.91 19.53
CA ALA A 593 -5.52 11.94 19.34
C ALA A 593 -4.89 12.24 20.71
N ALA A 594 -3.74 11.62 21.01
CA ALA A 594 -3.18 11.52 22.36
C ALA A 594 -2.53 12.82 22.89
N GLY A 595 -2.18 13.75 22.02
CA GLY A 595 -1.52 15.01 22.39
C GLY A 595 -2.07 16.25 21.68
N GLY A 596 -3.12 16.11 20.87
CA GLY A 596 -3.64 17.17 20.01
C GLY A 596 -5.13 17.06 19.76
N THR A 597 -5.59 17.46 18.57
CA THR A 597 -7.01 17.72 18.31
C THR A 597 -7.62 16.76 17.30
N GLY A 598 -8.94 16.60 17.32
CA GLY A 598 -9.66 15.75 16.36
C GLY A 598 -9.45 14.27 16.64
N GLY A 599 -10.13 13.72 17.64
CA GLY A 599 -9.96 12.30 18.00
C GLY A 599 -10.29 11.36 16.83
N ALA A 600 -11.36 11.65 16.10
CA ALA A 600 -11.66 11.01 14.82
C ALA A 600 -10.99 11.75 13.65
N VAL A 601 -11.36 13.01 13.42
CA VAL A 601 -10.91 13.80 12.26
C VAL A 601 -10.29 15.12 12.71
N HIS A 602 -9.05 15.37 12.27
CA HIS A 602 -8.45 16.70 12.29
C HIS A 602 -8.45 17.28 10.87
N ALA A 603 -8.96 18.50 10.72
CA ALA A 603 -9.01 19.22 9.45
C ALA A 603 -8.25 20.55 9.56
N GLY A 604 -7.14 20.65 8.82
CA GLY A 604 -6.31 21.83 8.70
C GLY A 604 -6.98 22.95 7.88
N GLU A 605 -6.23 24.03 7.65
CA GLU A 605 -6.73 25.26 7.00
C GLU A 605 -7.47 24.98 5.68
N GLY A 606 -8.68 25.55 5.53
CA GLY A 606 -9.47 25.45 4.30
C GLY A 606 -9.94 24.04 3.91
N CYS A 607 -9.77 23.04 4.79
CA CYS A 607 -10.25 21.69 4.56
C CYS A 607 -11.77 21.59 4.53
N HIS A 608 -12.28 20.53 3.89
CA HIS A 608 -13.71 20.22 3.89
C HIS A 608 -13.93 18.80 4.41
N VAL A 609 -14.75 18.67 5.45
CA VAL A 609 -15.17 17.39 6.01
C VAL A 609 -16.66 17.20 5.76
N GLY A 610 -17.04 16.14 5.06
CA GLY A 610 -18.43 15.79 4.78
C GLY A 610 -18.81 14.46 5.40
N LEU A 611 -19.87 14.45 6.21
CA LEU A 611 -20.45 13.25 6.82
C LEU A 611 -21.86 13.04 6.27
N SER A 612 -22.11 11.91 5.62
CA SER A 612 -23.43 11.60 5.04
C SER A 612 -23.80 10.12 5.09
N GLY A 613 -25.01 9.79 4.67
CA GLY A 613 -25.46 8.40 4.52
C GLY A 613 -25.45 7.60 5.83
N SER A 614 -25.92 8.20 6.93
CA SER A 614 -25.94 7.57 8.27
C SER A 614 -24.56 7.15 8.80
N THR A 615 -23.59 8.06 8.69
CA THR A 615 -22.23 7.87 9.20
C THR A 615 -22.19 8.05 10.72
N GLU A 616 -21.32 7.30 11.40
CA GLU A 616 -21.19 7.30 12.86
C GLU A 616 -19.77 7.67 13.29
N LEU A 617 -19.63 8.71 14.12
CA LEU A 617 -18.40 9.07 14.83
C LEU A 617 -18.64 8.82 16.33
N LEU A 618 -18.16 7.67 16.82
CA LEU A 618 -18.46 7.18 18.16
C LEU A 618 -17.19 7.00 19.00
N GLU A 619 -17.25 7.41 20.27
CA GLU A 619 -16.25 7.08 21.28
C GLU A 619 -14.82 7.55 20.93
N ASN A 620 -14.69 8.59 20.13
CA ASN A 620 -13.39 9.15 19.77
C ASN A 620 -12.91 10.12 20.86
N MET A 621 -11.60 10.15 21.09
CA MET A 621 -10.98 10.93 22.16
C MET A 621 -9.87 11.84 21.64
N ALA A 622 -9.89 13.10 22.07
CA ALA A 622 -8.79 14.05 21.87
C ALA A 622 -8.30 14.59 23.21
N GLU A 623 -6.97 14.62 23.41
CA GLU A 623 -6.38 15.31 24.57
C GLU A 623 -6.57 16.83 24.47
N GLY A 624 -6.58 17.36 23.25
CA GLY A 624 -6.93 18.74 22.95
C GLY A 624 -8.42 18.90 22.65
N ASN A 625 -8.72 19.64 21.59
CA ASN A 625 -10.08 20.02 21.21
C ASN A 625 -10.69 19.07 20.18
N GLY A 626 -12.02 19.02 20.11
CA GLY A 626 -12.74 18.27 19.07
C GLY A 626 -12.60 16.76 19.27
N GLY A 627 -13.33 16.18 20.22
CA GLY A 627 -13.24 14.75 20.50
C GLY A 627 -13.57 13.91 19.27
N ALA A 628 -14.57 14.34 18.47
CA ALA A 628 -14.81 13.78 17.15
C ALA A 628 -14.04 14.54 16.05
N VAL A 629 -14.34 15.83 15.88
CA VAL A 629 -13.83 16.64 14.76
C VAL A 629 -13.22 17.95 15.26
N ALA A 630 -12.02 18.26 14.79
CA ALA A 630 -11.40 19.56 14.99
C ALA A 630 -11.19 20.27 13.64
N LEU A 631 -11.66 21.51 13.55
CA LEU A 631 -11.58 22.38 12.38
C LEU A 631 -10.67 23.59 12.66
N VAL A 632 -9.68 23.80 11.81
CA VAL A 632 -8.69 24.87 11.93
C VAL A 632 -8.84 25.86 10.76
N GLU A 633 -8.80 27.16 11.06
CA GLU A 633 -8.69 28.27 10.08
C GLU A 633 -9.45 28.08 8.76
N GLY A 634 -10.75 28.37 8.75
CA GLY A 634 -11.58 28.29 7.54
C GLY A 634 -11.94 26.87 7.09
N ALA A 635 -11.53 25.83 7.83
CA ALA A 635 -12.01 24.47 7.61
C ALA A 635 -13.52 24.36 7.87
N ASN A 636 -14.20 23.56 7.05
CA ASN A 636 -15.64 23.40 7.06
C ASN A 636 -16.06 21.96 7.37
N LEU A 637 -17.18 21.81 8.07
CA LEU A 637 -17.83 20.54 8.35
C LEU A 637 -19.29 20.58 7.90
N ALA A 638 -19.68 19.59 7.10
CA ALA A 638 -21.08 19.31 6.75
C ALA A 638 -21.49 17.96 7.34
N VAL A 639 -22.57 17.95 8.12
CA VAL A 639 -23.14 16.74 8.74
C VAL A 639 -24.58 16.59 8.31
N GLU A 640 -24.83 15.60 7.46
CA GLU A 640 -26.16 15.37 6.87
C GLU A 640 -27.05 14.46 7.73
N ARG A 641 -28.31 14.34 7.28
CA ARG A 641 -29.37 13.60 7.94
C ARG A 641 -28.94 12.18 8.28
N GLY A 642 -29.26 11.78 9.51
CA GLY A 642 -29.02 10.41 10.00
C GLY A 642 -27.60 10.16 10.48
N CYS A 643 -26.67 11.10 10.30
CA CYS A 643 -25.34 10.96 10.89
C CYS A 643 -25.38 11.18 12.42
N MET A 644 -24.49 10.50 13.12
CA MET A 644 -24.41 10.53 14.59
C MET A 644 -22.99 10.82 15.06
N LEU A 645 -22.84 11.85 15.90
CA LEU A 645 -21.63 12.15 16.67
C LEU A 645 -21.94 11.89 18.14
N SER A 646 -21.48 10.77 18.69
CA SER A 646 -21.88 10.33 20.02
C SER A 646 -20.73 9.82 20.89
N GLN A 647 -20.82 10.08 22.20
CA GLN A 647 -19.86 9.61 23.20
C GLN A 647 -18.40 10.04 22.94
N ASN A 648 -18.18 11.13 22.21
CA ASN A 648 -16.83 11.63 21.96
C ASN A 648 -16.35 12.51 23.12
N VAL A 649 -15.05 12.46 23.39
CA VAL A 649 -14.43 13.11 24.55
C VAL A 649 -13.30 14.04 24.11
N ALA A 650 -13.33 15.29 24.60
CA ALA A 650 -12.23 16.24 24.49
C ALA A 650 -11.75 16.64 25.89
N ASN A 651 -10.45 16.51 26.16
CA ASN A 651 -9.86 17.06 27.39
C ASN A 651 -9.65 18.58 27.29
N GLY A 652 -9.70 19.14 26.09
CA GLY A 652 -9.90 20.56 25.81
C GLY A 652 -11.38 20.91 25.58
N HIS A 653 -11.67 21.57 24.47
CA HIS A 653 -12.98 22.12 24.13
C HIS A 653 -13.68 21.33 23.01
N GLY A 654 -15.01 21.38 22.94
CA GLY A 654 -15.77 20.76 21.85
C GLY A 654 -15.73 19.23 21.92
N GLY A 655 -16.55 18.63 22.79
CA GLY A 655 -16.54 17.17 22.95
C GLY A 655 -16.85 16.42 21.66
N ALA A 656 -17.75 16.95 20.83
CA ALA A 656 -17.92 16.49 19.44
C ALA A 656 -17.06 17.32 18.48
N VAL A 657 -17.37 18.61 18.33
CA VAL A 657 -16.77 19.47 17.30
C VAL A 657 -16.15 20.71 17.93
N SER A 658 -14.93 21.04 17.53
CA SER A 658 -14.30 22.32 17.85
C SER A 658 -13.83 23.05 16.59
N VAL A 659 -14.07 24.36 16.55
CA VAL A 659 -13.67 25.28 15.47
C VAL A 659 -12.89 26.43 16.08
N THR A 660 -11.63 26.63 15.66
CA THR A 660 -10.74 27.66 16.26
C THR A 660 -10.57 28.93 15.43
N GLY A 661 -11.08 28.97 14.19
CA GLY A 661 -11.03 30.12 13.29
C GLY A 661 -12.34 30.30 12.51
N ALA A 662 -12.33 31.05 11.41
CA ALA A 662 -13.52 31.41 10.62
C ALA A 662 -14.13 30.28 9.76
N GLY A 663 -14.17 29.04 10.29
CA GLY A 663 -14.76 27.87 9.65
C GLY A 663 -16.28 27.78 9.82
N ALA A 664 -16.95 27.04 8.94
CA ALA A 664 -18.38 26.81 8.99
C ALA A 664 -18.73 25.36 9.38
N VAL A 665 -19.72 25.22 10.25
CA VAL A 665 -20.32 23.94 10.64
C VAL A 665 -21.78 23.95 10.23
N GLU A 666 -22.13 23.08 9.30
CA GLU A 666 -23.50 22.91 8.80
C GLU A 666 -24.01 21.53 9.21
N VAL A 667 -25.10 21.50 9.97
CA VAL A 667 -25.68 20.26 10.52
C VAL A 667 -27.15 20.21 10.12
N THR A 668 -27.54 19.19 9.36
CA THR A 668 -28.91 19.05 8.84
C THR A 668 -29.52 17.75 9.32
N HIS A 669 -30.44 17.79 10.28
CA HIS A 669 -31.17 16.62 10.81
C HIS A 669 -30.23 15.49 11.31
N ALA A 670 -29.08 15.86 11.87
CA ALA A 670 -28.13 14.93 12.49
C ALA A 670 -28.26 14.91 14.02
N THR A 671 -27.58 13.96 14.66
CA THR A 671 -27.64 13.76 16.12
C THR A 671 -26.25 13.95 16.74
N VAL A 672 -26.11 14.92 17.63
CA VAL A 672 -24.88 15.22 18.38
C VAL A 672 -25.15 15.04 19.87
N VAL A 673 -24.82 13.86 20.42
CA VAL A 673 -25.32 13.45 21.74
C VAL A 673 -24.26 12.83 22.63
N LEU A 674 -24.43 12.96 23.95
CA LEU A 674 -23.59 12.29 24.94
C LEU A 674 -22.09 12.59 24.80
N ASN A 675 -21.71 13.72 24.21
CA ASN A 675 -20.31 14.12 24.08
C ASN A 675 -19.87 14.90 25.31
N LYS A 676 -18.57 14.84 25.62
CA LYS A 676 -17.99 15.42 26.83
C LYS A 676 -16.78 16.29 26.52
N ALA A 677 -16.75 17.49 27.08
CA ALA A 677 -15.58 18.37 27.11
C ALA A 677 -15.17 18.68 28.55
N LEU A 678 -13.87 18.57 28.87
CA LEU A 678 -13.35 19.12 30.14
C LEU A 678 -13.18 20.65 30.09
N GLY A 679 -13.21 21.23 28.90
CA GLY A 679 -13.32 22.66 28.66
C GLY A 679 -14.77 23.11 28.46
N SER A 680 -14.96 23.99 27.47
CA SER A 680 -16.27 24.52 27.06
C SER A 680 -16.79 23.84 25.80
N GLY A 681 -18.11 23.81 25.63
CA GLY A 681 -18.76 23.22 24.47
C GLY A 681 -18.77 21.70 24.56
N GLY A 682 -19.64 21.13 25.39
CA GLY A 682 -19.74 19.67 25.56
C GLY A 682 -20.03 18.97 24.23
N ALA A 683 -20.86 19.58 23.38
CA ALA A 683 -21.01 19.19 21.98
C ALA A 683 -20.12 20.03 21.06
N LEU A 684 -20.40 21.34 20.97
CA LEU A 684 -19.87 22.22 19.94
C LEU A 684 -19.11 23.39 20.56
N HIS A 685 -17.91 23.67 20.07
CA HIS A 685 -17.09 24.81 20.45
C HIS A 685 -16.74 25.66 19.21
N LEU A 686 -17.16 26.92 19.20
CA LEU A 686 -17.09 27.83 18.06
C LEU A 686 -16.46 29.15 18.52
N VAL A 687 -15.31 29.51 17.96
CA VAL A 687 -14.63 30.77 18.30
C VAL A 687 -14.13 31.52 17.07
N ASN A 688 -13.83 32.81 17.25
CA ASN A 688 -13.10 33.62 16.27
C ASN A 688 -13.81 33.73 14.91
N GLY A 689 -15.09 34.11 14.91
CA GLY A 689 -15.87 34.26 13.68
C GLY A 689 -16.40 32.95 13.08
N ALA A 690 -16.26 31.82 13.79
CA ALA A 690 -16.85 30.54 13.39
C ALA A 690 -18.37 30.65 13.20
N LEU A 691 -18.88 29.92 12.20
CA LEU A 691 -20.29 29.89 11.86
C LEU A 691 -20.89 28.51 12.17
N LEU A 692 -22.04 28.50 12.85
CA LEU A 692 -22.86 27.31 13.01
C LEU A 692 -24.24 27.54 12.37
N ARG A 693 -24.61 26.65 11.45
CA ARG A 693 -25.99 26.48 10.98
C ARG A 693 -26.46 25.09 11.34
N LEU A 694 -27.51 25.00 12.14
CA LEU A 694 -28.10 23.72 12.53
C LEU A 694 -29.58 23.73 12.16
N GLU A 695 -29.96 22.88 11.22
CA GLU A 695 -31.32 22.74 10.70
C GLU A 695 -31.89 21.37 11.11
N GLY A 696 -32.80 21.37 12.08
CA GLY A 696 -33.35 20.15 12.66
C GLY A 696 -32.33 19.31 13.42
N GLY A 697 -32.76 18.15 13.91
CA GLY A 697 -31.89 17.24 14.66
C GLY A 697 -31.71 17.62 16.13
N ALA A 698 -30.76 16.97 16.80
CA ALA A 698 -30.62 17.04 18.25
C ALA A 698 -29.18 17.32 18.69
N VAL A 699 -29.01 18.25 19.63
CA VAL A 699 -27.81 18.45 20.44
C VAL A 699 -28.18 18.13 21.88
N ALA A 700 -27.98 16.88 22.31
CA ALA A 700 -28.57 16.42 23.56
C ALA A 700 -27.68 15.57 24.49
N GLY A 701 -27.86 15.75 25.80
CA GLY A 701 -27.15 14.96 26.81
C GLY A 701 -25.64 15.20 26.85
N ASN A 702 -25.16 16.32 26.32
CA ASN A 702 -23.73 16.63 26.27
C ASN A 702 -23.26 17.34 27.55
N GLU A 703 -22.00 17.13 27.94
CA GLU A 703 -21.43 17.61 29.21
C GLU A 703 -20.21 18.50 28.99
N ALA A 704 -20.17 19.67 29.64
CA ALA A 704 -19.00 20.54 29.73
C ALA A 704 -18.62 20.83 31.19
N GLN A 705 -17.34 20.72 31.52
CA GLN A 705 -16.84 21.09 32.86
C GLN A 705 -16.62 22.60 33.02
N VAL A 706 -16.64 23.38 31.93
CA VAL A 706 -16.57 24.85 31.97
C VAL A 706 -17.89 25.46 31.52
N ASN A 707 -18.08 25.86 30.27
CA ASN A 707 -19.31 26.51 29.83
C ASN A 707 -19.95 25.75 28.67
N ALA A 708 -21.27 25.87 28.53
CA ALA A 708 -22.06 25.26 27.46
C ALA A 708 -21.94 23.74 27.32
N GLY A 709 -22.87 23.01 27.94
CA GLY A 709 -23.00 21.58 27.68
C GLY A 709 -23.32 21.29 26.22
N GLY A 710 -24.19 22.10 25.60
CA GLY A 710 -24.48 22.03 24.17
C GLY A 710 -23.47 22.79 23.32
N ALA A 711 -23.73 24.07 23.03
CA ALA A 711 -22.95 24.88 22.09
C ALA A 711 -22.32 26.11 22.74
N TYR A 712 -21.00 26.24 22.63
CA TYR A 712 -20.22 27.40 23.07
C TYR A 712 -19.84 28.26 21.85
N ALA A 713 -20.25 29.52 21.84
CA ALA A 713 -19.94 30.52 20.83
C ALA A 713 -19.25 31.73 21.47
N TYR A 714 -18.09 32.13 20.94
CA TYR A 714 -17.33 33.23 21.51
C TYR A 714 -16.52 34.02 20.48
N ASN A 715 -16.27 35.30 20.76
CA ASN A 715 -15.41 36.17 19.94
C ASN A 715 -15.89 36.28 18.49
N GLY A 716 -17.11 36.80 18.31
CA GLY A 716 -17.70 37.06 16.99
C GLY A 716 -18.25 35.83 16.26
N ALA A 717 -18.35 34.67 16.91
CA ALA A 717 -19.00 33.50 16.34
C ALA A 717 -20.51 33.74 16.10
N ASP A 718 -21.06 33.18 15.02
CA ASP A 718 -22.47 33.32 14.61
C ASP A 718 -23.18 31.97 14.66
N VAL A 719 -24.22 31.87 15.48
CA VAL A 719 -24.98 30.63 15.68
C VAL A 719 -26.42 30.81 15.22
N ARG A 720 -26.85 29.99 14.25
CA ARG A 720 -28.25 29.91 13.82
C ARG A 720 -28.78 28.48 13.99
N LEU A 721 -29.84 28.36 14.77
CA LEU A 721 -30.55 27.11 15.01
C LEU A 721 -31.98 27.23 14.47
N SER A 722 -32.37 26.29 13.60
CA SER A 722 -33.67 26.28 12.92
C SER A 722 -34.35 24.92 13.10
N GLY A 723 -35.53 24.87 13.74
CA GLY A 723 -36.23 23.62 14.05
C GLY A 723 -35.41 22.62 14.89
N ALA A 724 -34.38 23.09 15.59
CA ALA A 724 -33.41 22.26 16.31
C ALA A 724 -33.88 21.88 17.72
N ASN A 725 -33.36 20.79 18.28
CA ASN A 725 -33.57 20.44 19.69
C ASN A 725 -32.26 20.42 20.49
N VAL A 726 -32.03 21.42 21.34
CA VAL A 726 -30.90 21.49 22.28
C VAL A 726 -31.39 21.11 23.67
N SER A 727 -31.15 19.86 24.10
CA SER A 727 -31.80 19.36 25.31
C SER A 727 -30.97 18.49 26.24
N GLY A 728 -31.26 18.54 27.55
CA GLY A 728 -30.60 17.67 28.53
C GLY A 728 -29.09 17.89 28.66
N ASN A 729 -28.55 19.02 28.20
CA ASN A 729 -27.13 19.30 28.26
C ASN A 729 -26.73 19.85 29.65
N LEU A 730 -25.51 19.55 30.07
CA LEU A 730 -24.96 19.90 31.38
C LEU A 730 -23.71 20.77 31.26
N ALA A 731 -23.70 21.92 31.94
CA ALA A 731 -22.50 22.73 32.17
C ALA A 731 -22.22 22.89 33.67
N VAL A 732 -20.97 22.71 34.10
CA VAL A 732 -20.58 23.02 35.49
C VAL A 732 -20.48 24.53 35.72
N GLY A 733 -20.07 25.30 34.72
CA GLY A 733 -20.10 26.76 34.73
C GLY A 733 -21.44 27.28 34.21
N TYR A 734 -21.41 27.99 33.08
CA TYR A 734 -22.54 28.79 32.58
C TYR A 734 -23.15 28.25 31.29
N GLY A 735 -24.45 28.51 31.08
CA GLY A 735 -25.12 28.27 29.81
C GLY A 735 -25.36 26.79 29.54
N GLY A 736 -26.11 26.07 30.36
CA GLY A 736 -26.24 24.60 30.29
C GLY A 736 -26.48 24.07 28.87
N GLY A 737 -27.37 24.73 28.12
CA GLY A 737 -27.57 24.47 26.69
C GLY A 737 -26.58 25.23 25.81
N ILE A 738 -26.66 26.57 25.82
CA ILE A 738 -25.92 27.45 24.90
C ILE A 738 -25.22 28.57 25.68
N TYR A 739 -24.00 28.89 25.28
CA TYR A 739 -23.28 30.09 25.69
C TYR A 739 -22.89 30.89 24.45
N ALA A 740 -23.24 32.16 24.41
CA ALA A 740 -22.76 33.11 23.40
C ALA A 740 -22.07 34.29 24.10
N GLY A 741 -20.89 34.71 23.60
CA GLY A 741 -20.19 35.83 24.19
C GLY A 741 -19.24 36.62 23.29
N LYS A 742 -18.89 37.84 23.73
CA LYS A 742 -17.91 38.73 23.09
C LYS A 742 -18.23 38.99 21.61
N GLY A 743 -19.31 39.73 21.36
CA GLY A 743 -19.71 40.13 20.00
C GLY A 743 -20.32 39.01 19.15
N SER A 744 -20.59 37.83 19.72
CA SER A 744 -21.27 36.74 19.03
C SER A 744 -22.75 37.01 18.78
N SER A 745 -23.35 36.30 17.81
CA SER A 745 -24.79 36.31 17.54
C SER A 745 -25.43 34.94 17.75
N LEU A 746 -26.68 34.93 18.21
CA LEU A 746 -27.47 33.73 18.39
C LEU A 746 -28.87 33.93 17.84
N VAL A 747 -29.31 33.06 16.92
CA VAL A 747 -30.67 33.05 16.36
C VAL A 747 -31.30 31.69 16.57
N LEU A 748 -32.49 31.67 17.17
CA LEU A 748 -33.37 30.51 17.28
C LEU A 748 -34.63 30.78 16.45
N ASP A 749 -34.92 29.95 15.46
CA ASP A 749 -36.12 30.08 14.64
C ASP A 749 -36.82 28.74 14.36
N ASN A 750 -37.95 28.81 13.64
CA ASN A 750 -38.71 27.66 13.14
C ASN A 750 -39.01 26.58 14.20
N GLY A 751 -39.44 26.99 15.39
CA GLY A 751 -39.80 26.07 16.47
C GLY A 751 -38.60 25.41 17.16
N THR A 752 -37.42 26.02 17.10
CA THR A 752 -36.25 25.55 17.84
C THR A 752 -36.52 25.47 19.34
N THR A 753 -36.10 24.38 19.97
CA THR A 753 -36.29 24.12 21.40
C THR A 753 -34.95 24.07 22.12
N VAL A 754 -34.82 24.83 23.21
CA VAL A 754 -33.71 24.75 24.17
C VAL A 754 -34.29 24.33 25.51
N ALA A 755 -34.26 23.03 25.83
CA ALA A 755 -35.00 22.52 26.98
C ALA A 755 -34.32 21.47 27.86
N GLY A 756 -34.63 21.50 29.16
CA GLY A 756 -34.10 20.51 30.11
C GLY A 756 -32.59 20.63 30.35
N ASN A 757 -31.96 21.75 29.99
CA ASN A 757 -30.53 21.94 30.15
C ASN A 757 -30.21 22.44 31.57
N THR A 758 -29.04 22.07 32.09
CA THR A 758 -28.62 22.35 33.46
C THR A 758 -27.28 23.09 33.50
N ALA A 759 -27.22 24.19 34.24
CA ALA A 759 -25.98 24.87 34.60
C ALA A 759 -25.80 24.90 36.12
N LYS A 760 -24.63 24.50 36.64
CA LYS A 760 -24.34 24.71 38.08
C LYS A 760 -23.99 26.18 38.39
N GLY A 761 -23.74 27.00 37.37
CA GLY A 761 -23.66 28.45 37.47
C GLY A 761 -24.99 29.15 37.12
N PHE A 762 -24.88 30.27 36.41
CA PHE A 762 -25.99 31.00 35.78
C PHE A 762 -26.40 30.41 34.43
N ALA A 763 -27.61 30.74 33.97
CA ALA A 763 -28.10 30.41 32.62
C ALA A 763 -28.21 28.90 32.38
N GLY A 764 -29.29 28.26 32.86
CA GLY A 764 -29.52 26.83 32.62
C GLY A 764 -29.70 26.54 31.12
N GLY A 765 -30.47 27.39 30.42
CA GLY A 765 -30.69 27.31 28.98
C GLY A 765 -29.62 28.05 28.18
N ILE A 766 -29.68 29.39 28.18
CA ILE A 766 -28.91 30.27 27.29
C ILE A 766 -28.17 31.35 28.09
N ARG A 767 -26.84 31.43 27.93
CA ARG A 767 -26.00 32.50 28.50
C ARG A 767 -25.57 33.48 27.40
N LEU A 768 -25.79 34.78 27.61
CA LEU A 768 -25.35 35.87 26.72
C LEU A 768 -24.42 36.82 27.47
N TYR A 769 -23.20 37.01 27.00
CA TYR A 769 -22.17 37.76 27.73
C TYR A 769 -21.34 38.67 26.82
N LEU A 770 -21.28 39.98 27.14
CA LEU A 770 -20.43 40.95 26.44
C LEU A 770 -20.83 41.14 24.97
N ASP A 771 -21.74 42.10 24.74
CA ASP A 771 -22.17 42.57 23.42
C ASP A 771 -22.76 41.48 22.50
N VAL A 772 -23.67 40.66 23.04
CA VAL A 772 -24.35 39.60 22.27
C VAL A 772 -25.78 39.97 21.91
N LEU A 773 -26.15 39.74 20.65
CA LEU A 773 -27.54 39.80 20.20
C LEU A 773 -28.12 38.38 20.09
N CYS A 774 -29.16 38.11 20.87
CA CYS A 774 -29.94 36.89 20.77
C CYS A 774 -31.34 37.17 20.20
N THR A 775 -31.69 36.52 19.09
CA THR A 775 -33.03 36.56 18.49
C THR A 775 -33.72 35.22 18.68
N ILE A 776 -34.93 35.22 19.25
CA ILE A 776 -35.76 34.02 19.43
C ILE A 776 -37.10 34.23 18.72
N GLU A 777 -37.33 33.54 17.62
CA GLU A 777 -38.52 33.73 16.80
C GLU A 777 -39.10 32.43 16.22
N GLY A 778 -40.13 32.55 15.39
CA GLY A 778 -40.75 31.41 14.70
C GLY A 778 -41.34 30.37 15.64
N GLY A 779 -41.90 30.76 16.79
CA GLY A 779 -42.46 29.83 17.78
C GLY A 779 -41.43 29.03 18.57
N SER A 780 -40.18 29.51 18.65
CA SER A 780 -39.11 28.83 19.40
C SER A 780 -39.34 28.87 20.92
N LEU A 781 -38.84 27.85 21.62
CA LEU A 781 -39.11 27.59 23.04
C LEU A 781 -37.83 27.43 23.87
N VAL A 782 -37.73 28.15 24.98
CA VAL A 782 -36.70 27.93 26.01
C VAL A 782 -37.38 27.46 27.30
N ALA A 783 -37.32 26.17 27.62
CA ALA A 783 -38.12 25.63 28.71
C ALA A 783 -37.46 24.57 29.58
N TYR A 784 -37.93 24.42 30.82
CA TYR A 784 -37.47 23.36 31.74
C TYR A 784 -35.96 23.39 32.05
N ASN A 785 -35.30 24.52 31.83
CA ASN A 785 -33.87 24.64 32.11
C ASN A 785 -33.63 24.99 33.58
N VAL A 786 -32.52 24.53 34.12
CA VAL A 786 -32.17 24.62 35.55
C VAL A 786 -30.83 25.34 35.72
N ALA A 787 -30.80 26.36 36.56
CA ALA A 787 -29.57 27.02 37.02
C ALA A 787 -29.45 26.96 38.55
N PHE A 788 -28.28 26.62 39.09
CA PHE A 788 -28.07 26.65 40.55
C PHE A 788 -27.74 28.06 41.07
N ARG A 789 -27.53 29.02 40.17
CA ARG A 789 -27.53 30.45 40.50
C ARG A 789 -28.77 31.12 39.89
N GLY A 790 -28.59 32.06 38.97
CA GLY A 790 -29.68 32.82 38.36
C GLY A 790 -29.85 32.61 36.87
N GLY A 791 -31.02 33.01 36.34
CA GLY A 791 -31.34 32.89 34.92
C GLY A 791 -31.60 31.45 34.51
N GLY A 792 -32.60 30.77 35.08
CA GLY A 792 -32.86 29.36 34.78
C GLY A 792 -32.98 29.10 33.28
N GLY A 793 -33.75 29.94 32.58
CA GLY A 793 -33.89 29.91 31.12
C GLY A 793 -32.77 30.70 30.43
N ILE A 794 -32.75 32.02 30.61
CA ILE A 794 -31.82 32.93 29.91
C ILE A 794 -31.10 33.85 30.90
N GLY A 795 -29.79 34.01 30.76
CA GLY A 795 -28.99 35.00 31.52
C GLY A 795 -28.20 35.93 30.59
N ALA A 796 -28.49 37.23 30.64
CA ALA A 796 -27.85 38.26 29.81
C ALA A 796 -27.08 39.31 30.64
N GLU A 797 -25.85 39.62 30.24
CA GLU A 797 -25.00 40.60 30.93
C GLU A 797 -24.12 41.39 29.95
N LEU A 798 -23.58 42.53 30.42
CA LEU A 798 -22.61 43.37 29.72
C LEU A 798 -23.08 43.75 28.30
N SER A 799 -24.14 44.55 28.23
CA SER A 799 -24.68 45.09 26.97
C SER A 799 -25.23 44.03 26.00
N SER A 800 -25.50 42.81 26.47
CA SER A 800 -26.19 41.79 25.68
C SER A 800 -27.70 42.05 25.64
N ALA A 801 -28.32 41.82 24.49
CA ALA A 801 -29.74 42.05 24.22
C ALA A 801 -30.45 40.76 23.78
N ILE A 802 -31.73 40.65 24.15
CA ILE A 802 -32.63 39.56 23.77
C ILE A 802 -33.80 40.16 23.00
N VAL A 803 -34.08 39.63 21.81
CA VAL A 803 -35.22 40.00 20.98
C VAL A 803 -36.05 38.75 20.76
N MET A 804 -37.27 38.68 21.29
CA MET A 804 -38.17 37.57 20.95
C MET A 804 -39.32 38.00 20.04
N ARG A 805 -39.78 37.15 19.13
CA ARG A 805 -40.86 37.49 18.18
C ARG A 805 -41.71 36.27 17.87
N HIS A 806 -42.82 36.52 17.16
CA HIS A 806 -43.56 35.49 16.42
C HIS A 806 -43.94 34.26 17.27
N GLY A 807 -44.54 34.49 18.46
CA GLY A 807 -45.08 33.41 19.30
C GLY A 807 -44.06 32.61 20.12
N SER A 808 -42.82 33.10 20.24
CA SER A 808 -41.78 32.43 21.02
C SER A 808 -41.98 32.57 22.53
N ALA A 809 -41.52 31.59 23.31
CA ALA A 809 -41.79 31.51 24.75
C ALA A 809 -40.58 31.07 25.59
N VAL A 810 -40.55 31.56 26.83
CA VAL A 810 -39.61 31.11 27.88
C VAL A 810 -40.44 30.65 29.08
N GLU A 811 -40.43 29.35 29.38
CA GLU A 811 -41.43 28.72 30.28
C GLU A 811 -40.83 27.65 31.20
N TYR A 812 -41.35 27.52 32.43
CA TYR A 812 -40.97 26.45 33.37
C TYR A 812 -39.48 26.33 33.68
N ASN A 813 -38.74 27.43 33.63
CA ASN A 813 -37.33 27.41 33.96
C ASN A 813 -37.14 27.68 35.46
N ARG A 814 -36.12 27.04 36.04
CA ARG A 814 -35.82 27.08 37.47
C ARG A 814 -34.43 27.66 37.71
N ALA A 815 -34.36 28.56 38.67
CA ALA A 815 -33.12 29.08 39.24
C ALA A 815 -33.19 28.91 40.76
N ASP A 816 -32.07 28.67 41.44
CA ASP A 816 -32.06 28.58 42.91
C ASP A 816 -31.88 29.95 43.59
N THR A 817 -31.37 30.97 42.90
CA THR A 817 -31.22 32.33 43.46
C THR A 817 -32.15 33.37 42.84
N PHE A 818 -32.02 33.67 41.53
CA PHE A 818 -32.71 34.80 40.89
C PHE A 818 -33.15 34.48 39.45
N GLY A 819 -34.31 35.00 39.00
CA GLY A 819 -34.67 34.97 37.58
C GLY A 819 -34.89 33.56 37.03
N GLY A 820 -35.95 32.87 37.45
CA GLY A 820 -36.27 31.51 36.98
C GLY A 820 -36.36 31.44 35.45
N GLY A 821 -37.10 32.38 34.84
CA GLY A 821 -37.22 32.52 33.39
C GLY A 821 -36.01 33.22 32.75
N ALA A 822 -35.84 34.51 33.06
CA ALA A 822 -34.76 35.32 32.54
C ALA A 822 -34.14 36.20 33.62
N PHE A 823 -32.85 36.50 33.46
CA PHE A 823 -32.06 37.40 34.30
C PHE A 823 -31.24 38.35 33.42
N SER A 824 -31.31 39.65 33.67
CA SER A 824 -30.52 40.67 32.94
C SER A 824 -29.89 41.69 33.89
N ARG A 825 -28.62 42.03 33.65
CA ARG A 825 -27.89 43.20 34.23
C ARG A 825 -27.40 44.18 33.15
N SER A 826 -28.01 44.14 31.97
CA SER A 826 -27.71 45.07 30.87
C SER A 826 -28.67 46.27 30.92
N PRO A 827 -28.23 47.48 30.55
CA PRO A 827 -29.05 48.70 30.63
C PRO A 827 -30.23 48.78 29.63
N GLU A 828 -30.37 47.83 28.70
CA GLU A 828 -31.47 47.80 27.72
C GLU A 828 -31.96 46.36 27.38
N PRO A 829 -32.63 45.63 28.28
CA PRO A 829 -33.28 44.37 27.92
C PRO A 829 -34.59 44.66 27.19
N ALA A 830 -34.56 44.77 25.86
CA ALA A 830 -35.73 45.01 25.03
C ALA A 830 -36.61 43.74 24.87
N LEU A 831 -37.38 43.39 25.90
CA LEU A 831 -38.42 42.35 25.82
C LEU A 831 -39.69 42.93 25.16
N VAL A 832 -39.85 42.79 23.83
CA VAL A 832 -40.96 43.36 23.05
C VAL A 832 -41.91 42.28 22.49
N HIS A 833 -43.13 42.16 23.04
CA HIS A 833 -44.22 41.23 22.66
C HIS A 833 -44.01 39.73 23.01
N HIS A 834 -44.05 39.34 24.30
CA HIS A 834 -43.69 37.95 24.72
C HIS A 834 -44.64 37.30 25.73
N VAL A 835 -44.53 35.97 25.82
CA VAL A 835 -45.16 35.12 26.84
C VAL A 835 -44.08 34.58 27.79
N LEU A 836 -43.97 35.20 28.97
CA LEU A 836 -43.17 34.70 30.10
C LEU A 836 -44.15 34.13 31.13
N THR A 837 -44.46 32.84 31.04
CA THR A 837 -45.45 32.23 31.93
C THR A 837 -44.86 31.10 32.77
N ARG A 838 -45.45 30.89 33.97
CA ARG A 838 -45.25 29.71 34.82
C ARG A 838 -43.77 29.47 35.23
N GLN A 839 -43.12 30.50 35.80
CA GLN A 839 -41.77 30.41 36.37
C GLN A 839 -41.81 30.15 37.88
N MET A 840 -40.87 29.38 38.43
CA MET A 840 -40.79 29.15 39.88
C MET A 840 -40.24 30.36 40.66
N LEU A 841 -39.47 31.24 40.01
CA LEU A 841 -38.99 32.52 40.56
C LEU A 841 -39.27 33.65 39.56
N PRO A 842 -39.57 34.89 40.03
CA PRO A 842 -39.88 36.01 39.15
C PRO A 842 -38.72 36.37 38.23
N VAL A 843 -39.05 36.89 37.05
CA VAL A 843 -38.09 37.46 36.10
C VAL A 843 -37.52 38.75 36.72
N ILE A 844 -36.20 38.88 36.76
CA ILE A 844 -35.52 40.07 37.30
C ILE A 844 -34.82 40.77 36.13
N LEU A 845 -35.29 41.98 35.83
CA LEU A 845 -34.68 42.93 34.90
C LEU A 845 -34.16 44.08 35.75
N ASP A 846 -32.85 44.10 36.02
CA ASP A 846 -32.25 45.17 36.80
C ASP A 846 -31.75 46.27 35.84
N ASP A 847 -32.54 47.33 35.71
CA ASP A 847 -32.18 48.55 34.96
C ASP A 847 -31.54 49.56 35.92
N SER A 848 -30.36 49.23 36.45
CA SER A 848 -29.67 50.13 37.38
C SER A 848 -28.96 51.25 36.61
N ARG A 849 -29.72 52.25 36.15
CA ARG A 849 -29.23 53.63 36.25
C ARG A 849 -29.13 53.95 37.74
N SER A 850 -27.99 54.43 38.18
CA SER A 850 -27.75 54.84 39.56
C SER A 850 -28.88 55.71 40.12
N PRO A 851 -29.24 55.48 41.39
CA PRO A 851 -29.07 56.55 42.35
C PRO A 851 -28.17 56.10 43.51
N ALA A 852 -27.42 57.06 44.05
CA ALA A 852 -26.47 56.89 45.13
C ALA A 852 -26.98 56.01 46.28
N GLY A 853 -26.14 55.09 46.77
CA GLY A 853 -26.33 54.40 48.04
C GLY A 853 -26.04 52.89 48.01
N VAL A 854 -24.78 52.51 47.81
CA VAL A 854 -24.30 51.17 48.18
C VAL A 854 -23.77 51.26 49.61
N PRO A 855 -24.22 50.47 50.60
CA PRO A 855 -23.41 50.22 51.78
C PRO A 855 -22.33 49.20 51.41
N GLU A 856 -21.07 49.54 51.72
CA GLU A 856 -19.90 48.69 51.52
C GLU A 856 -20.07 47.28 52.14
N PRO A 857 -19.43 46.24 51.56
CA PRO A 857 -19.32 44.95 52.19
C PRO A 857 -18.38 45.04 53.39
N SER A 858 -18.87 44.71 54.58
CA SER A 858 -18.04 44.61 55.79
C SER A 858 -17.04 43.44 55.67
N PRO A 859 -15.79 43.58 56.15
CA PRO A 859 -14.77 42.53 56.09
C PRO A 859 -15.06 41.38 57.08
N PRO A 860 -14.44 40.20 56.89
CA PRO A 860 -14.80 38.96 57.58
C PRO A 860 -14.37 39.00 59.04
N LEU A 861 -15.30 38.72 59.96
CA LEU A 861 -14.97 38.42 61.35
C LEU A 861 -14.56 36.96 61.48
N ALA A 862 -13.30 36.77 61.84
CA ALA A 862 -12.75 35.51 62.29
C ALA A 862 -13.32 35.11 63.66
N GLY A 863 -13.61 33.82 63.80
CA GLY A 863 -13.72 33.14 65.09
C GLY A 863 -15.14 33.00 65.62
N GLN A 864 -15.71 31.79 65.49
CA GLN A 864 -15.99 30.95 66.66
C GLN A 864 -16.36 29.51 66.26
N SER A 865 -15.81 28.62 67.09
CA SER A 865 -15.91 27.16 67.22
C SER A 865 -17.11 26.42 66.63
N PHE A 866 -16.76 25.29 65.99
CA PHE A 866 -17.57 24.09 65.78
C PHE A 866 -18.22 23.56 67.08
N ALA A 867 -19.49 23.17 66.99
CA ALA A 867 -20.01 21.93 67.59
C ALA A 867 -21.28 21.45 66.82
N PRO A 868 -21.51 20.13 66.68
CA PRO A 868 -22.46 19.56 65.72
C PRO A 868 -23.78 19.11 66.37
N HIS A 869 -24.89 19.16 65.63
CA HIS A 869 -26.09 18.33 65.83
C HIS A 869 -26.86 18.32 64.50
N ALA A 870 -27.01 17.21 63.78
CA ALA A 870 -27.67 15.93 64.07
C ALA A 870 -28.95 15.84 63.25
N ALA A 871 -29.14 14.65 62.68
CA ALA A 871 -30.16 14.25 61.70
C ALA A 871 -31.61 14.57 62.06
N SER A 872 -32.39 14.86 61.01
CA SER A 872 -33.66 14.18 60.71
C SER A 872 -33.90 14.23 59.21
#